data_AF-A0A395S3D0-F1
#
_entry.id   AF-A0A395S3D0-F1
#
_cell.length_a   1.000
_cell.length_b   1.000
_cell.length_c   1.000
_cell.angle_alpha   90.00
_cell.angle_beta   90.00
_cell.angle_gamma   90.00
#
_symmetry.space_group_name_H-M   'P 1'
#
loop_
_entity.id
_entity.type
_entity.pdbx_description
1 polymer ?
#
loop_
_entity_poly.entity_id
_entity_poly.type
_entity_poly.pdbx_seq_one_letter_code
_entity_poly.pdbx_strand_id
1 'polypeptide(L)'
;MLESQIDLLSKSLISDVSATKEMYGDTHPAAFRELGSEDLAAMYTAPEEHYAVVFSENNPDPPQSVLKHFVEIYTTRVHLQPLPLFEIASLVGKLNAAPRYLIHSFLALMLEFSSHGFYINKHKEASIYYRRSAEATTQHLAAEGKPITEVIQSLCMLTLRDVSAGDLPRAWMSIGTAARLNSIGNMWQIQPVSTKEHDQDNRCYWSIFMIESIFFSHIPRVLNSNQTYKHPPSVEPPPPIPRDSTEINAPDFDDTGGTRHDVGINTHAGGIIAIWSQVASFLHVIRMGEVQVPWLPESTYSKLNLSLFEYEALLHQKHLMRNLFPFKRSPEDIRAFSQYWNPWLTTHLVLHASLALLNHPFIHLVALRRNRVCEELQSCTESKPKLGKSGKIPETFIGNVAMFVSQGTDKTMVDFPPSMIWELLDPIIQTIGESSDIRDLPSESISRYGFPSKTNVLSQSDIQAFYTGALRSPLDYAESKANEFCKQSTPSEIGEQPGTDRNCKDPYRQPGFLFIPPNVADYRETRWMPFTENFIDAEPPESAAYPPKGEVIFNDTQVPEEFLEGPEVPTSWMKIVVAEHRRRVEALKHVENPTVEDFAAMKDEGGLGWLWGRRLVEFGDSIDRRIANYTCHEFDSHMVFPHLHPIEKYPKGICSIPTFNLTFTAYHSAGGFTYRPDWFWYKQMRMIPFEERWEKLWKPHEEPIQGPNGRPDLILWQNGLWDQRGFQVGGQKHHKDDNTTLTQWNRGMTWEELHFYSARLRKFGDLLNEHFPDTPKMFRALTLHQKTGSKDIMLVQMDRFGRALAEYYGHEIFEWGRTISLLGDWYEDRTHPGEGALSWLWGNMILEYLARAAGAGVQVGGEERYPYFEGWDACHEDLLGWGGR
;
A
#
# COMPACT_ATOMS: atom_id res chain seq x y z
N MET A 1 -10.35 -9.60 -10.38
CA MET A 1 -10.74 -9.03 -11.70
C MET A 1 -9.55 -8.75 -12.61
N LEU A 2 -8.44 -8.16 -12.12
CA LEU A 2 -7.26 -7.89 -12.94
C LEU A 2 -6.40 -9.15 -13.21
N GLU A 3 -6.28 -10.06 -12.25
CA GLU A 3 -5.59 -11.35 -12.43
C GLU A 3 -6.21 -12.18 -13.54
N SER A 4 -7.54 -12.32 -13.53
CA SER A 4 -8.26 -12.97 -14.63
C SER A 4 -8.04 -12.28 -15.97
N GLN A 5 -7.77 -10.97 -15.98
CA GLN A 5 -7.52 -10.21 -17.21
C GLN A 5 -6.07 -10.39 -17.71
N ILE A 6 -5.07 -10.39 -16.83
CA ILE A 6 -3.66 -10.67 -17.17
C ILE A 6 -3.49 -12.13 -17.59
N ASP A 7 -4.12 -13.05 -16.86
CA ASP A 7 -4.17 -14.47 -17.20
C ASP A 7 -4.86 -14.68 -18.57
N LEU A 8 -5.93 -13.95 -18.87
CA LEU A 8 -6.58 -14.01 -20.18
C LEU A 8 -5.71 -13.43 -21.32
N LEU A 9 -4.95 -12.34 -21.07
CA LEU A 9 -3.95 -11.82 -22.02
C LEU A 9 -2.82 -12.82 -22.26
N SER A 10 -2.28 -13.41 -21.19
CA SER A 10 -1.22 -14.43 -21.23
C SER A 10 -1.69 -15.69 -21.98
N LYS A 11 -2.88 -16.20 -21.64
CA LYS A 11 -3.52 -17.31 -22.34
C LYS A 11 -3.77 -17.00 -23.82
N SER A 12 -4.18 -15.77 -24.15
CA SER A 12 -4.38 -15.34 -25.54
C SER A 12 -3.09 -15.39 -26.36
N LEU A 13 -1.95 -15.02 -25.76
CA LEU A 13 -0.62 -15.12 -26.39
C LEU A 13 -0.13 -16.58 -26.54
N ILE A 14 -0.65 -17.50 -25.74
CA ILE A 14 -0.19 -18.90 -25.63
C ILE A 14 -1.09 -19.91 -26.39
N SER A 15 -2.33 -19.55 -26.69
CA SER A 15 -3.45 -20.47 -27.02
C SER A 15 -3.35 -21.34 -28.27
N ASP A 16 -2.38 -21.17 -29.17
CA ASP A 16 -2.38 -21.86 -30.49
C ASP A 16 -1.70 -23.25 -30.52
N VAL A 17 -1.27 -23.80 -29.36
CA VAL A 17 -0.56 -25.10 -29.33
C VAL A 17 -1.24 -26.14 -28.43
N SER A 18 -2.18 -25.76 -27.56
CA SER A 18 -2.87 -26.71 -26.68
C SER A 18 -3.77 -27.70 -27.43
N ALA A 19 -4.20 -27.37 -28.66
CA ALA A 19 -4.96 -28.29 -29.52
C ALA A 19 -4.16 -29.54 -29.95
N THR A 20 -2.83 -29.56 -29.76
CA THR A 20 -2.00 -30.77 -30.03
C THR A 20 -1.67 -31.57 -28.78
N LYS A 21 -1.93 -31.04 -27.58
CA LYS A 21 -1.59 -31.72 -26.31
C LYS A 21 -2.66 -32.73 -25.86
N GLU A 22 -3.90 -32.59 -26.30
CA GLU A 22 -4.98 -33.56 -25.99
C GLU A 22 -4.97 -34.82 -26.88
N MET A 23 -4.10 -34.91 -27.88
CA MET A 23 -4.09 -36.05 -28.82
C MET A 23 -3.12 -37.18 -28.47
N TYR A 24 -2.25 -37.02 -27.46
CA TYR A 24 -1.33 -38.06 -27.02
C TYR A 24 -1.06 -37.98 -25.50
N GLY A 25 -1.89 -38.66 -24.70
CA GLY A 25 -1.57 -38.94 -23.30
C GLY A 25 -2.77 -39.19 -22.40
N ASP A 26 -3.04 -40.48 -22.17
CA ASP A 26 -3.71 -41.07 -21.00
C ASP A 26 -5.13 -40.61 -20.64
N THR A 27 -6.13 -41.19 -21.31
CA THR A 27 -7.44 -41.40 -20.70
C THR A 27 -7.82 -42.88 -20.75
N HIS A 28 -7.75 -43.54 -19.60
CA HIS A 28 -8.62 -44.66 -19.28
C HIS A 28 -10.05 -44.11 -19.09
N PRO A 29 -11.08 -44.61 -19.80
CA PRO A 29 -12.45 -44.30 -19.45
C PRO A 29 -13.15 -45.56 -18.94
N ALA A 30 -13.43 -45.59 -17.64
CA ALA A 30 -14.49 -46.40 -17.09
C ALA A 30 -15.83 -45.68 -17.35
N ALA A 31 -16.38 -45.79 -18.56
CA ALA A 31 -17.81 -45.66 -18.87
C ALA A 31 -18.02 -45.52 -20.39
N PHE A 32 -18.07 -46.64 -21.13
CA PHE A 32 -18.86 -46.78 -22.35
C PHE A 32 -19.17 -48.26 -22.54
N ARG A 33 -20.19 -48.73 -21.83
CA ARG A 33 -20.95 -49.92 -22.23
C ARG A 33 -22.05 -49.41 -23.16
N GLU A 34 -22.21 -50.11 -24.29
CA GLU A 34 -23.25 -49.92 -25.31
C GLU A 34 -22.99 -48.82 -26.34
N LEU A 35 -22.32 -49.20 -27.44
CA LEU A 35 -22.71 -48.91 -28.83
C LEU A 35 -21.79 -49.70 -29.79
N GLY A 36 -22.37 -50.24 -30.87
CA GLY A 36 -21.81 -51.29 -31.72
C GLY A 36 -20.61 -50.89 -32.58
N SER A 37 -19.79 -51.89 -32.93
CA SER A 37 -18.42 -51.76 -33.45
C SER A 37 -18.28 -51.40 -34.94
N GLU A 38 -19.28 -50.80 -35.60
CA GLU A 38 -19.20 -50.52 -37.05
C GLU A 38 -19.28 -49.03 -37.43
N ASP A 39 -19.69 -48.12 -36.54
CA ASP A 39 -19.75 -46.67 -36.84
C ASP A 39 -18.55 -45.85 -36.34
N LEU A 40 -17.62 -46.46 -35.59
CA LEU A 40 -16.38 -45.80 -35.11
C LEU A 40 -15.29 -45.67 -36.18
N ALA A 41 -15.42 -46.36 -37.32
CA ALA A 41 -14.41 -46.36 -38.39
C ALA A 41 -14.51 -45.16 -39.35
N ALA A 42 -15.57 -44.35 -39.28
CA ALA A 42 -15.85 -43.29 -40.26
C ALA A 42 -15.56 -41.85 -39.78
N MET A 43 -15.20 -41.62 -38.51
CA MET A 43 -14.93 -40.27 -37.95
C MET A 43 -13.45 -39.98 -37.65
N TYR A 44 -12.54 -40.92 -37.88
CA TYR A 44 -11.08 -40.74 -37.77
C TYR A 44 -10.40 -40.75 -39.14
N THR A 45 -10.51 -39.67 -39.89
CA THR A 45 -9.61 -39.43 -41.03
C THR A 45 -9.14 -37.98 -41.04
N ALA A 46 -8.22 -37.66 -40.12
CA ALA A 46 -7.15 -36.69 -40.36
C ALA A 46 -5.88 -37.48 -40.71
N PRO A 47 -5.03 -37.00 -41.62
CA PRO A 47 -4.05 -37.84 -42.28
C PRO A 47 -2.97 -38.32 -41.30
N GLU A 48 -2.90 -39.64 -41.09
CA GLU A 48 -1.71 -40.28 -40.54
C GLU A 48 -0.56 -40.08 -41.52
N GLU A 49 0.28 -39.06 -41.30
CA GLU A 49 1.66 -39.15 -41.77
C GLU A 49 2.33 -40.26 -40.97
N HIS A 50 2.35 -41.48 -41.52
CA HIS A 50 3.26 -42.53 -41.07
C HIS A 50 4.70 -42.01 -41.15
N TYR A 51 5.24 -41.49 -40.05
CA TYR A 51 6.67 -41.25 -39.93
C TYR A 51 7.35 -42.61 -39.90
N ALA A 52 7.80 -43.10 -41.05
CA ALA A 52 8.55 -44.34 -41.20
C ALA A 52 9.90 -44.33 -40.43
N VAL A 53 10.27 -43.21 -39.81
CA VAL A 53 11.52 -42.96 -39.11
C VAL A 53 11.22 -42.26 -37.78
N VAL A 54 11.52 -42.93 -36.68
CA VAL A 54 11.49 -42.40 -35.30
C VAL A 54 12.92 -42.10 -34.86
N PHE A 55 13.10 -41.13 -33.96
CA PHE A 55 14.41 -40.79 -33.41
C PHE A 55 15.21 -42.02 -32.94
N SER A 56 16.47 -42.08 -33.35
CA SER A 56 17.48 -42.98 -32.79
C SER A 56 18.84 -42.28 -32.79
N GLU A 57 19.75 -42.66 -31.89
CA GLU A 57 21.10 -42.06 -31.88
C GLU A 57 21.87 -42.30 -33.18
N ASN A 58 21.53 -43.37 -33.93
CA ASN A 58 22.09 -43.68 -35.25
C ASN A 58 21.49 -42.85 -36.39
N ASN A 59 20.31 -42.26 -36.18
CA ASN A 59 19.67 -41.34 -37.12
C ASN A 59 19.08 -40.14 -36.36
N PRO A 60 19.95 -39.23 -35.87
CA PRO A 60 19.56 -38.16 -34.97
C PRO A 60 18.99 -36.94 -35.70
N ASP A 61 19.11 -36.85 -37.02
CA ASP A 61 18.72 -35.65 -37.78
C ASP A 61 17.20 -35.66 -38.04
N PRO A 62 16.44 -34.67 -37.54
CA PRO A 62 15.00 -34.65 -37.71
C PRO A 62 14.59 -34.18 -39.12
N PRO A 63 13.45 -34.66 -39.66
CA PRO A 63 12.88 -34.15 -40.91
C PRO A 63 12.61 -32.63 -40.88
N GLN A 64 12.56 -32.01 -42.07
CA GLN A 64 12.29 -30.58 -42.20
C GLN A 64 10.95 -30.15 -41.58
N SER A 65 9.93 -31.01 -41.59
CA SER A 65 8.63 -30.74 -40.95
C SER A 65 8.78 -30.54 -39.45
N VAL A 66 9.59 -31.37 -38.79
CA VAL A 66 9.89 -31.28 -37.36
C VAL A 66 10.66 -29.99 -37.03
N LEU A 67 11.63 -29.61 -37.88
CA LEU A 67 12.36 -28.35 -37.71
C LEU A 67 11.44 -27.13 -37.84
N LYS A 68 10.50 -27.14 -38.80
CA LYS A 68 9.51 -26.06 -38.95
C LYS A 68 8.60 -25.94 -37.73
N HIS A 69 8.06 -27.07 -37.26
CA HIS A 69 7.28 -27.13 -36.01
C HIS A 69 8.03 -26.47 -34.85
N PHE A 70 9.29 -26.85 -34.62
CA PHE A 70 10.06 -26.26 -33.53
C PHE A 70 10.46 -24.79 -33.75
N VAL A 71 10.55 -24.32 -34.99
CA VAL A 71 10.68 -22.88 -35.26
C VAL A 71 9.41 -22.12 -34.86
N GLU A 72 8.23 -22.66 -35.12
CA GLU A 72 6.96 -22.06 -34.67
C GLU A 72 6.86 -22.02 -33.14
N ILE A 73 7.30 -23.10 -32.47
CA ILE A 73 7.43 -23.13 -31.00
C ILE A 73 8.40 -22.06 -30.51
N TYR A 74 9.57 -21.91 -31.14
CA TYR A 74 10.54 -20.88 -30.78
C TYR A 74 9.92 -19.47 -30.89
N THR A 75 9.23 -19.19 -32.00
CA THR A 75 8.59 -17.90 -32.27
C THR A 75 7.53 -17.55 -31.22
N THR A 76 6.76 -18.54 -30.76
CA THR A 76 5.65 -18.33 -29.83
C THR A 76 6.05 -18.35 -28.37
N ARG A 77 7.09 -19.12 -28.00
CA ARG A 77 7.45 -19.39 -26.59
C ARG A 77 8.76 -18.76 -26.12
N VAL A 78 9.67 -18.39 -27.02
CA VAL A 78 11.03 -17.96 -26.63
C VAL A 78 11.38 -16.60 -27.22
N HIS A 79 10.98 -16.34 -28.46
CA HIS A 79 11.30 -15.08 -29.13
C HIS A 79 10.65 -13.87 -28.43
N LEU A 80 11.48 -12.91 -28.01
CA LEU A 80 11.07 -11.72 -27.24
C LEU A 80 10.33 -12.05 -25.92
N GLN A 81 10.52 -13.27 -25.41
CA GLN A 81 10.05 -13.74 -24.10
C GLN A 81 11.16 -14.49 -23.35
N PRO A 82 12.32 -13.87 -23.05
CA PRO A 82 12.71 -12.49 -23.29
C PRO A 82 13.68 -12.31 -24.47
N LEU A 83 14.10 -13.37 -25.18
CA LEU A 83 15.33 -13.31 -25.97
C LEU A 83 15.14 -12.89 -27.44
N PRO A 84 15.87 -11.88 -27.94
CA PRO A 84 15.94 -11.53 -29.36
C PRO A 84 17.06 -12.30 -30.10
N LEU A 85 17.31 -13.58 -29.80
CA LEU A 85 18.51 -14.30 -30.24
C LEU A 85 18.61 -14.51 -31.77
N PHE A 86 17.48 -14.74 -32.43
CA PHE A 86 17.43 -14.96 -33.89
C PHE A 86 16.45 -14.01 -34.57
N GLU A 87 16.68 -13.79 -35.87
CA GLU A 87 15.70 -13.21 -36.77
C GLU A 87 14.77 -14.33 -37.27
N ILE A 88 13.47 -14.21 -37.00
CA ILE A 88 12.50 -15.27 -37.28
C ILE A 88 12.39 -15.58 -38.78
N ALA A 89 12.37 -14.54 -39.63
CA ALA A 89 12.20 -14.69 -41.08
C ALA A 89 13.29 -15.54 -41.73
N SER A 90 14.51 -15.55 -41.17
CA SER A 90 15.66 -16.27 -41.71
C SER A 90 16.04 -17.53 -40.93
N LEU A 91 15.36 -17.83 -39.82
CA LEU A 91 15.74 -18.89 -38.88
C LEU A 91 15.74 -20.29 -39.50
N VAL A 92 14.70 -20.67 -40.26
CA VAL A 92 14.64 -21.98 -40.94
C VAL A 92 15.82 -22.16 -41.89
N GLY A 93 16.11 -21.13 -42.69
CA GLY A 93 17.24 -21.14 -43.62
C GLY A 93 18.58 -21.22 -42.88
N LYS A 94 18.71 -20.50 -41.76
CA LYS A 94 19.91 -20.56 -40.92
C LYS A 94 20.13 -21.95 -40.32
N LEU A 95 19.09 -22.56 -39.75
CA LEU A 95 19.19 -23.90 -39.15
C LEU A 95 19.53 -24.97 -40.20
N ASN A 96 19.01 -24.87 -41.41
CA ASN A 96 19.33 -25.81 -42.49
C ASN A 96 20.80 -25.73 -42.94
N ALA A 97 21.42 -24.56 -42.83
CA ALA A 97 22.83 -24.34 -43.14
C ALA A 97 23.75 -24.38 -41.92
N ALA A 98 23.20 -24.61 -40.73
CA ALA A 98 23.92 -24.50 -39.47
C ALA A 98 24.82 -25.71 -39.20
N PRO A 99 25.91 -25.52 -38.44
CA PRO A 99 26.67 -26.65 -37.92
C PRO A 99 25.82 -27.46 -36.94
N ARG A 100 26.07 -28.78 -36.86
CA ARG A 100 25.27 -29.72 -36.06
C ARG A 100 25.11 -29.29 -34.60
N TYR A 101 26.13 -28.70 -33.98
CA TYR A 101 26.06 -28.27 -32.59
C TYR A 101 25.03 -27.15 -32.36
N LEU A 102 24.80 -26.28 -33.34
CA LEU A 102 23.78 -25.23 -33.24
C LEU A 102 22.37 -25.82 -33.39
N ILE A 103 22.19 -26.74 -34.33
CA ILE A 103 20.93 -27.46 -34.54
C ILE A 103 20.59 -28.28 -33.29
N HIS A 104 21.54 -29.04 -32.75
CA HIS A 104 21.34 -29.83 -31.55
C HIS A 104 21.06 -28.96 -30.33
N SER A 105 21.69 -27.78 -30.20
CA SER A 105 21.35 -26.83 -29.13
C SER A 105 19.92 -26.32 -29.25
N PHE A 106 19.48 -26.01 -30.47
CA PHE A 106 18.11 -25.58 -30.75
C PHE A 106 17.10 -26.68 -30.42
N LEU A 107 17.34 -27.92 -30.89
CA LEU A 107 16.47 -29.07 -30.60
C LEU A 107 16.44 -29.41 -29.11
N ALA A 108 17.59 -29.38 -28.43
CA ALA A 108 17.67 -29.62 -27.00
C ALA A 108 16.82 -28.61 -26.21
N LEU A 109 16.85 -27.33 -26.61
CA LEU A 109 15.99 -26.30 -26.01
C LEU A 109 14.51 -26.53 -26.34
N MET A 110 14.17 -26.73 -27.61
CA MET A 110 12.78 -26.83 -28.07
C MET A 110 12.04 -28.05 -27.50
N LEU A 111 12.76 -29.15 -27.26
CA LEU A 111 12.21 -30.33 -26.60
C LEU A 111 11.75 -30.05 -25.16
N GLU A 112 12.28 -29.04 -24.47
CA GLU A 112 11.76 -28.68 -23.14
C GLU A 112 10.36 -28.03 -23.21
N PHE A 113 10.01 -27.42 -24.36
CA PHE A 113 8.72 -26.72 -24.54
C PHE A 113 7.65 -27.56 -25.22
N SER A 114 8.03 -28.42 -26.17
CA SER A 114 7.10 -29.20 -26.98
C SER A 114 7.72 -30.52 -27.44
N SER A 115 6.89 -31.44 -27.90
CA SER A 115 7.32 -32.69 -28.52
C SER A 115 6.78 -32.78 -29.96
N HIS A 116 7.19 -33.81 -30.69
CA HIS A 116 6.72 -34.12 -32.03
C HIS A 116 6.62 -35.64 -32.20
N GLY A 117 5.76 -36.13 -33.10
CA GLY A 117 5.58 -37.57 -33.35
C GLY A 117 6.88 -38.32 -33.69
N PHE A 118 7.86 -37.60 -34.24
CA PHE A 118 9.22 -38.10 -34.48
C PHE A 118 9.95 -38.59 -33.21
N TYR A 119 9.60 -38.05 -32.03
CA TYR A 119 10.21 -38.38 -30.73
C TYR A 119 9.32 -39.27 -29.85
N ILE A 120 8.32 -39.94 -30.43
CA ILE A 120 7.40 -40.81 -29.69
C ILE A 120 8.17 -41.83 -28.83
N ASN A 121 7.84 -41.90 -27.53
CA ASN A 121 8.52 -42.74 -26.53
C ASN A 121 10.05 -42.52 -26.38
N LYS A 122 10.62 -41.53 -27.07
CA LYS A 122 12.07 -41.27 -27.15
C LYS A 122 12.46 -39.84 -26.80
N HIS A 123 11.49 -39.01 -26.44
CA HIS A 123 11.67 -37.61 -26.07
C HIS A 123 12.82 -37.34 -25.09
N LYS A 124 12.89 -38.08 -23.96
CA LYS A 124 13.95 -37.89 -22.95
C LYS A 124 15.33 -38.31 -23.46
N GLU A 125 15.39 -39.41 -24.21
CA GLU A 125 16.63 -39.89 -24.83
C GLU A 125 17.14 -38.85 -25.84
N ALA A 126 16.26 -38.31 -26.68
CA ALA A 126 16.58 -37.27 -27.66
C ALA A 126 17.07 -35.97 -26.99
N SER A 127 16.37 -35.49 -25.95
CA SER A 127 16.80 -34.29 -25.21
C SER A 127 18.22 -34.46 -24.61
N ILE A 128 18.50 -35.61 -23.99
CA ILE A 128 19.82 -35.92 -23.43
C ILE A 128 20.88 -36.01 -24.53
N TYR A 129 20.57 -36.68 -25.64
CA TYR A 129 21.48 -36.85 -26.78
C TYR A 129 21.86 -35.51 -27.40
N TYR A 130 20.87 -34.69 -27.79
CA TYR A 130 21.13 -33.41 -28.44
C TYR A 130 21.90 -32.46 -27.52
N ARG A 131 21.54 -32.42 -26.23
CA ARG A 131 22.29 -31.64 -25.24
C ARG A 131 23.76 -32.06 -25.18
N ARG A 132 24.04 -33.35 -24.97
CA ARG A 132 25.43 -33.87 -24.88
C ARG A 132 26.23 -33.59 -26.14
N SER A 133 25.61 -33.80 -27.30
CA SER A 133 26.26 -33.59 -28.60
C SER A 133 26.61 -32.11 -28.84
N ALA A 134 25.69 -31.21 -28.51
CA ALA A 134 25.90 -29.78 -28.58
C ALA A 134 26.98 -29.30 -27.59
N GLU A 135 26.90 -29.71 -26.33
CA GLU A 135 27.83 -29.33 -25.26
C GLU A 135 29.27 -29.72 -25.59
N ALA A 136 29.50 -30.96 -26.02
CA ALA A 136 30.85 -31.44 -26.33
C ALA A 136 31.57 -30.56 -27.36
N THR A 137 30.85 -30.12 -28.39
CA THR A 137 31.43 -29.29 -29.45
C THR A 137 31.55 -27.83 -29.04
N THR A 138 30.51 -27.28 -28.42
CA THR A 138 30.46 -25.85 -28.01
C THR A 138 31.47 -25.54 -26.92
N GLN A 139 31.65 -26.42 -25.93
CA GLN A 139 32.64 -26.26 -24.87
C GLN A 139 34.07 -26.34 -25.41
N HIS A 140 34.35 -27.26 -26.35
CA HIS A 140 35.65 -27.36 -27.01
C HIS A 140 35.98 -26.06 -27.77
N LEU A 141 35.07 -25.58 -28.61
CA LEU A 141 35.27 -24.34 -29.37
C LEU A 141 35.38 -23.11 -28.46
N ALA A 142 34.61 -23.07 -27.37
CA ALA A 142 34.70 -22.01 -26.39
C ALA A 142 36.03 -22.00 -25.64
N ALA A 143 36.58 -23.17 -25.32
CA ALA A 143 37.88 -23.32 -24.66
C ALA A 143 39.04 -22.81 -25.53
N GLU A 144 38.90 -22.85 -26.86
CA GLU A 144 39.86 -22.23 -27.80
C GLU A 144 39.79 -20.69 -27.81
N GLY A 145 38.81 -20.08 -27.13
CA GLY A 145 38.66 -18.64 -27.03
C GLY A 145 38.24 -17.94 -28.34
N LYS A 146 37.71 -18.68 -29.31
CA LYS A 146 37.29 -18.14 -30.61
C LYS A 146 35.86 -17.57 -30.50
N PRO A 147 35.65 -16.26 -30.77
CA PRO A 147 34.34 -15.61 -30.62
C PRO A 147 33.43 -15.90 -31.82
N ILE A 148 33.03 -17.16 -32.00
CA ILE A 148 32.16 -17.60 -33.10
C ILE A 148 30.70 -17.37 -32.72
N THR A 149 29.94 -16.63 -33.53
CA THR A 149 28.55 -16.24 -33.27
C THR A 149 27.64 -17.46 -33.04
N GLU A 150 27.78 -18.53 -33.82
CA GLU A 150 27.01 -19.78 -33.65
C GLU A 150 27.32 -20.48 -32.32
N VAL A 151 28.56 -20.38 -31.82
CA VAL A 151 28.93 -20.94 -30.51
C VAL A 151 28.24 -20.14 -29.41
N ILE A 152 28.23 -18.82 -29.51
CA ILE A 152 27.54 -17.93 -28.56
C ILE A 152 26.02 -18.21 -28.58
N GLN A 153 25.41 -18.32 -29.76
CA GLN A 153 23.99 -18.67 -29.90
C GLN A 153 23.66 -20.03 -29.27
N SER A 154 24.52 -21.02 -29.49
CA SER A 154 24.38 -22.35 -28.90
C SER A 154 24.45 -22.30 -27.36
N LEU A 155 25.42 -21.56 -26.81
CA LEU A 155 25.58 -21.38 -25.37
C LEU A 155 24.37 -20.67 -24.74
N CYS A 156 23.80 -19.65 -25.39
CA CYS A 156 22.56 -19.00 -24.93
C CYS A 156 21.38 -19.99 -24.86
N MET A 157 21.20 -20.82 -25.88
CA MET A 157 20.12 -21.83 -25.90
C MET A 157 20.32 -22.94 -24.87
N LEU A 158 21.55 -23.46 -24.74
CA LEU A 158 21.90 -24.45 -23.71
C LEU A 158 21.70 -23.88 -22.30
N THR A 159 22.03 -22.60 -22.10
CA THR A 159 21.77 -21.92 -20.82
C THR A 159 20.29 -21.92 -20.48
N LEU A 160 19.41 -21.49 -21.40
CA LEU A 160 17.97 -21.50 -21.17
C LEU A 160 17.43 -22.91 -20.90
N ARG A 161 17.96 -23.90 -21.61
CA ARG A 161 17.61 -25.31 -21.41
C ARG A 161 17.99 -25.76 -20.00
N ASP A 162 19.19 -25.43 -19.55
CA ASP A 162 19.67 -25.79 -18.22
C ASP A 162 18.94 -25.03 -17.10
N VAL A 163 18.57 -23.76 -17.34
CA VAL A 163 17.64 -23.02 -16.47
C VAL A 163 16.29 -23.73 -16.37
N SER A 164 15.70 -24.10 -17.50
CA SER A 164 14.42 -24.84 -17.55
C SER A 164 14.50 -26.19 -16.86
N ALA A 165 15.68 -26.81 -16.83
CA ALA A 165 15.92 -28.09 -16.15
C ALA A 165 16.39 -27.94 -14.69
N GLY A 166 16.57 -26.72 -14.20
CA GLY A 166 17.02 -26.41 -12.82
C GLY A 166 18.53 -26.56 -12.56
N ASP A 167 19.37 -26.75 -13.57
CA ASP A 167 20.83 -26.86 -13.42
C ASP A 167 21.52 -25.48 -13.53
N LEU A 168 21.26 -24.63 -12.52
CA LEU A 168 21.74 -23.24 -12.50
C LEU A 168 23.27 -23.08 -12.51
N PRO A 169 24.09 -23.91 -11.82
CA PRO A 169 25.54 -23.79 -11.88
C PRO A 169 26.08 -24.01 -13.29
N ARG A 170 25.53 -24.99 -14.02
CA ARG A 170 25.92 -25.22 -15.42
C ARG A 170 25.49 -24.08 -16.31
N ALA A 171 24.25 -23.63 -16.16
CA ALA A 171 23.72 -22.50 -16.91
C ALA A 171 24.58 -21.23 -16.70
N TRP A 172 24.98 -20.96 -15.46
CA TRP A 172 25.88 -19.85 -15.11
C TRP A 172 27.25 -19.95 -15.83
N MET A 173 27.85 -21.13 -15.84
CA MET A 173 29.12 -21.34 -16.55
C MET A 173 28.97 -21.15 -18.06
N SER A 174 27.89 -21.65 -18.65
CA SER A 174 27.60 -21.54 -20.09
C SER A 174 27.41 -20.08 -20.51
N ILE A 175 26.59 -19.32 -19.77
CA ILE A 175 26.35 -17.91 -20.08
C ILE A 175 27.56 -17.03 -19.82
N GLY A 176 28.30 -17.27 -18.74
CA GLY A 176 29.55 -16.55 -18.47
C GLY A 176 30.61 -16.81 -19.55
N THR A 177 30.63 -18.02 -20.12
CA THR A 177 31.48 -18.33 -21.27
C THR A 177 31.03 -17.58 -22.52
N ALA A 178 29.73 -17.54 -22.81
CA ALA A 178 29.17 -16.76 -23.91
C ALA A 178 29.50 -15.25 -23.78
N ALA A 179 29.34 -14.69 -22.58
CA ALA A 179 29.65 -13.28 -22.28
C ALA A 179 31.13 -12.93 -22.51
N ARG A 180 32.05 -13.82 -22.09
CA ARG A 180 33.49 -13.67 -22.33
C ARG A 180 33.84 -13.77 -23.81
N LEU A 181 33.29 -14.74 -24.53
CA LEU A 181 33.48 -14.87 -25.97
C LEU A 181 32.97 -13.64 -26.73
N ASN A 182 31.77 -13.14 -26.39
CA ASN A 182 31.22 -11.93 -26.99
C ASN A 182 32.13 -10.71 -26.74
N SER A 183 32.70 -10.60 -25.53
CA SER A 183 33.64 -9.53 -25.17
C SER A 183 34.99 -9.65 -25.90
N ILE A 184 35.51 -10.86 -26.08
CA ILE A 184 36.71 -11.12 -26.91
C ILE A 184 36.43 -10.70 -28.36
N GLY A 185 35.28 -11.06 -28.92
CA GLY A 185 34.87 -10.63 -30.25
C GLY A 185 34.94 -9.11 -30.41
N ASN A 186 34.39 -8.37 -29.45
CA ASN A 186 34.38 -6.91 -29.48
C ASN A 186 35.78 -6.28 -29.28
N MET A 187 36.60 -6.80 -28.35
CA MET A 187 37.93 -6.24 -28.05
C MET A 187 38.94 -6.43 -29.19
N TRP A 188 38.81 -7.53 -29.94
CA TRP A 188 39.77 -7.92 -30.98
C TRP A 188 39.21 -7.73 -32.40
N GLN A 189 38.14 -6.95 -32.56
CA GLN A 189 37.59 -6.54 -33.85
C GLN A 189 38.57 -5.58 -34.56
N ILE A 190 39.38 -6.11 -35.47
CA ILE A 190 40.39 -5.36 -36.24
C ILE A 190 39.87 -4.97 -37.64
N GLN A 191 38.71 -5.46 -38.08
CA GLN A 191 38.16 -5.22 -39.42
C GLN A 191 36.68 -4.79 -39.43
N PRO A 192 36.24 -4.01 -40.44
CA PRO A 192 34.84 -3.63 -40.60
C PRO A 192 33.98 -4.86 -40.90
N VAL A 193 33.10 -5.18 -39.95
CA VAL A 193 32.16 -6.31 -39.98
C VAL A 193 30.99 -5.97 -40.92
N SER A 194 30.42 -6.97 -41.61
CA SER A 194 29.24 -6.73 -42.45
C SER A 194 28.03 -6.34 -41.59
N THR A 195 27.05 -5.63 -42.17
CA THR A 195 25.83 -5.22 -41.44
C THR A 195 25.06 -6.42 -40.87
N LYS A 196 25.11 -7.57 -41.55
CA LYS A 196 24.42 -8.79 -41.14
C LYS A 196 25.11 -9.48 -39.96
N GLU A 197 26.44 -9.58 -39.99
CA GLU A 197 27.21 -10.13 -38.86
C GLU A 197 27.08 -9.23 -37.63
N HIS A 198 27.11 -7.91 -37.82
CA HIS A 198 26.90 -6.94 -36.73
C HIS A 198 25.49 -7.06 -36.09
N ASP A 199 24.43 -7.33 -36.87
CA ASP A 199 23.09 -7.60 -36.30
C ASP A 199 23.08 -8.88 -35.45
N GLN A 200 23.74 -9.94 -35.91
CA GLN A 200 23.80 -11.21 -35.16
C GLN A 200 24.58 -11.06 -33.85
N ASP A 201 25.69 -10.33 -33.88
CA ASP A 201 26.47 -10.00 -32.68
C ASP A 201 25.65 -9.14 -31.71
N ASN A 202 24.90 -8.16 -32.24
CA ASN A 202 24.00 -7.33 -31.44
C ASN A 202 22.91 -8.17 -30.74
N ARG A 203 22.28 -9.11 -31.45
CA ARG A 203 21.28 -10.04 -30.88
C ARG A 203 21.89 -10.97 -29.83
N CYS A 204 23.11 -11.44 -30.03
CA CYS A 204 23.83 -12.24 -29.04
C CYS A 204 24.11 -11.43 -27.78
N TYR A 205 24.62 -10.20 -27.93
CA TYR A 205 24.86 -9.29 -26.82
C TYR A 205 23.59 -9.06 -25.98
N TRP A 206 22.48 -8.68 -26.61
CA TRP A 206 21.22 -8.44 -25.89
C TRP A 206 20.65 -9.70 -25.25
N SER A 207 20.80 -10.86 -25.89
CA SER A 207 20.37 -12.13 -25.31
C SER A 207 21.19 -12.50 -24.08
N ILE A 208 22.52 -12.34 -24.14
CA ILE A 208 23.40 -12.55 -22.98
C ILE A 208 23.00 -11.60 -21.85
N PHE A 209 22.86 -10.31 -22.17
CA PHE A 209 22.47 -9.29 -21.21
C PHE A 209 21.15 -9.64 -20.49
N MET A 210 20.12 -10.06 -21.25
CA MET A 210 18.82 -10.41 -20.68
C MET A 210 18.89 -11.70 -19.85
N ILE A 211 19.57 -12.75 -20.32
CA ILE A 211 19.72 -14.00 -19.56
C ILE A 211 20.43 -13.73 -18.22
N GLU A 212 21.55 -13.02 -18.25
CA GLU A 212 22.31 -12.70 -17.03
C GLU A 212 21.49 -11.82 -16.07
N SER A 213 20.78 -10.82 -16.59
CA SER A 213 19.99 -9.90 -15.78
C SER A 213 18.77 -10.57 -15.13
N ILE A 214 18.15 -11.55 -15.81
CA ILE A 214 16.95 -12.24 -15.32
C ILE A 214 17.31 -13.39 -14.38
N PHE A 215 18.23 -14.26 -14.80
CA PHE A 215 18.49 -15.53 -14.11
C PHE A 215 19.70 -15.48 -13.19
N PHE A 216 20.60 -14.51 -13.37
CA PHE A 216 21.89 -14.48 -12.68
C PHE A 216 22.26 -13.09 -12.15
N SER A 217 21.27 -12.44 -11.54
CA SER A 217 21.29 -11.06 -11.05
C SER A 217 22.18 -10.79 -9.83
N HIS A 218 23.12 -11.67 -9.49
CA HIS A 218 24.05 -11.44 -8.36
C HIS A 218 25.17 -10.45 -8.72
N ILE A 219 25.26 -10.06 -10.01
CA ILE A 219 26.10 -8.95 -10.48
C ILE A 219 25.14 -7.94 -11.14
N PRO A 220 24.94 -6.75 -10.56
CA PRO A 220 24.01 -5.76 -11.09
C PRO A 220 24.45 -5.31 -12.48
N ARG A 221 23.53 -5.32 -13.44
CA ARG A 221 23.74 -4.83 -14.80
C ARG A 221 23.16 -3.42 -14.92
N VAL A 222 23.93 -2.52 -15.52
CA VAL A 222 23.49 -1.17 -15.86
C VAL A 222 23.36 -1.08 -17.37
N LEU A 223 22.23 -0.56 -17.84
CA LEU A 223 22.03 -0.23 -19.24
C LEU A 223 22.83 1.04 -19.56
N ASN A 224 24.10 0.89 -19.93
CA ASN A 224 24.89 2.00 -20.43
C ASN A 224 24.51 2.27 -21.89
N SER A 225 24.45 3.55 -22.29
CA SER A 225 24.43 3.96 -23.69
C SER A 225 25.79 3.69 -24.35
N ASN A 226 26.17 2.41 -24.40
CA ASN A 226 27.37 1.98 -25.11
C ASN A 226 27.14 2.27 -26.60
N GLN A 227 27.96 3.15 -27.17
CA GLN A 227 27.93 3.50 -28.60
C GLN A 227 28.18 2.29 -29.53
N THR A 228 28.58 1.14 -29.00
CA THR A 228 28.99 -0.07 -29.74
C THR A 228 27.83 -0.94 -30.20
N TYR A 229 26.74 -1.04 -29.45
CA TYR A 229 25.61 -1.93 -29.75
C TYR A 229 24.32 -1.13 -29.91
N LYS A 230 23.56 -1.41 -30.97
CA LYS A 230 22.29 -0.73 -31.24
C LYS A 230 21.20 -1.33 -30.37
N HIS A 231 20.23 -0.50 -29.97
CA HIS A 231 19.03 -0.98 -29.31
C HIS A 231 18.35 -2.11 -30.10
N PRO A 232 17.73 -3.10 -29.42
CA PRO A 232 17.03 -4.17 -30.13
C PRO A 232 15.92 -3.56 -31.00
N PRO A 233 15.76 -4.04 -32.24
CA PRO A 233 14.72 -3.52 -33.14
C PRO A 233 13.35 -3.72 -32.49
N SER A 234 12.52 -2.67 -32.48
CA SER A 234 11.17 -2.70 -31.91
C SER A 234 10.12 -2.55 -33.01
N VAL A 235 8.96 -3.17 -32.80
CA VAL A 235 7.78 -2.99 -33.65
C VAL A 235 6.91 -1.86 -33.10
N GLU A 236 6.17 -1.18 -33.99
CA GLU A 236 5.20 -0.16 -33.58
C GLU A 236 4.02 -0.79 -32.82
N PRO A 237 3.38 -0.03 -31.90
CA PRO A 237 2.22 -0.50 -31.18
C PRO A 237 1.05 -0.79 -32.12
N PRO A 238 0.11 -1.66 -31.73
CA PRO A 238 -1.08 -1.89 -32.52
C PRO A 238 -1.92 -0.60 -32.64
N PRO A 239 -2.72 -0.45 -33.71
CA PRO A 239 -3.51 0.75 -33.96
C PRO A 239 -4.40 1.12 -32.76
N PRO A 240 -4.58 2.42 -32.45
CA PRO A 240 -5.45 2.83 -31.35
C PRO A 240 -6.91 2.40 -31.60
N ILE A 241 -7.60 1.98 -30.55
CA ILE A 241 -9.03 1.66 -30.61
C ILE A 241 -9.82 2.98 -30.77
N PRO A 242 -10.79 3.07 -31.71
CA PRO A 242 -11.64 4.26 -31.84
C PRO A 242 -12.31 4.60 -30.50
N ARG A 243 -12.17 5.84 -30.04
CA ARG A 243 -12.81 6.29 -28.80
C ARG A 243 -14.32 6.40 -29.02
N ASP A 244 -15.13 5.78 -28.17
CA ASP A 244 -16.56 6.04 -28.13
C ASP A 244 -16.79 7.49 -27.69
N SER A 245 -17.53 8.24 -28.51
CA SER A 245 -17.79 9.68 -28.33
C SER A 245 -18.56 10.07 -27.06
N THR A 246 -18.92 9.11 -26.21
CA THR A 246 -19.72 9.28 -24.99
C THR A 246 -18.93 9.18 -23.68
N GLU A 247 -17.66 8.77 -23.70
CA GLU A 247 -16.80 8.76 -22.50
C GLU A 247 -15.98 10.06 -22.41
N ILE A 248 -16.58 11.12 -21.85
CA ILE A 248 -15.85 12.33 -21.43
C ILE A 248 -15.01 11.96 -20.19
N ASN A 249 -13.83 11.41 -20.42
CA ASN A 249 -12.78 11.34 -19.40
C ASN A 249 -12.06 12.69 -19.32
N ALA A 250 -11.68 13.07 -18.10
CA ALA A 250 -11.18 14.38 -17.70
C ALA A 250 -10.16 15.02 -18.67
N PRO A 251 -10.29 16.33 -18.99
CA PRO A 251 -9.42 17.04 -19.91
C PRO A 251 -8.11 17.53 -19.24
N ASP A 252 -7.46 16.70 -18.42
CA ASP A 252 -6.44 17.16 -17.47
C ASP A 252 -5.00 16.73 -17.76
N PHE A 253 -4.70 16.24 -18.96
CA PHE A 253 -3.33 16.19 -19.47
C PHE A 253 -3.36 16.53 -20.95
N ASP A 254 -3.23 17.82 -21.25
CA ASP A 254 -2.85 18.28 -22.59
C ASP A 254 -1.60 17.51 -23.05
N ASP A 255 -1.57 17.18 -24.35
CA ASP A 255 -0.45 16.64 -25.15
C ASP A 255 0.78 17.61 -25.18
N THR A 256 1.14 18.19 -24.04
CA THR A 256 2.16 19.23 -23.91
C THR A 256 3.27 18.77 -22.96
N GLY A 257 4.00 17.72 -23.35
CA GLY A 257 5.18 17.33 -22.60
C GLY A 257 5.85 16.05 -23.05
N GLY A 258 6.61 16.09 -24.15
CA GLY A 258 7.59 15.04 -24.42
C GLY A 258 7.92 14.81 -25.88
N THR A 259 8.60 15.75 -26.53
CA THR A 259 9.45 15.46 -27.70
C THR A 259 10.68 14.64 -27.28
N ARG A 260 10.50 13.44 -26.71
CA ARG A 260 11.58 12.45 -26.61
C ARG A 260 11.34 11.38 -27.66
N HIS A 261 12.31 11.19 -28.54
CA HIS A 261 12.33 10.10 -29.49
C HIS A 261 12.10 8.78 -28.75
N ASP A 262 11.04 8.06 -29.10
CA ASP A 262 10.80 6.73 -28.57
C ASP A 262 11.94 5.79 -28.96
N VAL A 263 12.50 5.11 -27.96
CA VAL A 263 13.59 4.12 -28.13
C VAL A 263 13.06 2.72 -28.43
N GLY A 264 11.74 2.53 -28.38
CA GLY A 264 11.05 1.30 -28.74
C GLY A 264 10.85 0.34 -27.56
N ILE A 265 9.80 -0.48 -27.66
CA ILE A 265 9.35 -1.34 -26.56
C ILE A 265 10.38 -2.41 -26.13
N ASN A 266 11.19 -2.94 -27.05
CA ASN A 266 12.22 -3.92 -26.70
C ASN A 266 13.36 -3.29 -25.90
N THR A 267 13.66 -2.01 -26.16
CA THR A 267 14.62 -1.24 -25.37
C THR A 267 14.09 -0.98 -23.97
N HIS A 268 12.81 -0.62 -23.86
CA HIS A 268 12.13 -0.45 -22.57
C HIS A 268 12.12 -1.76 -21.77
N ALA A 269 11.87 -2.91 -22.40
CA ALA A 269 11.96 -4.22 -21.76
C ALA A 269 13.38 -4.50 -21.23
N GLY A 270 14.42 -4.25 -22.04
CA GLY A 270 15.81 -4.38 -21.62
C GLY A 270 16.18 -3.45 -20.45
N GLY A 271 15.68 -2.21 -20.45
CA GLY A 271 15.92 -1.24 -19.39
C GLY A 271 15.34 -1.67 -18.04
N ILE A 272 14.10 -2.13 -18.01
CA ILE A 272 13.50 -2.58 -16.74
C ILE A 272 14.08 -3.92 -16.26
N ILE A 273 14.46 -4.82 -17.18
CA ILE A 273 15.21 -6.04 -16.85
C ILE A 273 16.56 -5.70 -16.20
N ALA A 274 17.21 -4.62 -16.62
CA ALA A 274 18.44 -4.14 -16.00
C ALA A 274 18.19 -3.68 -14.55
N ILE A 275 17.13 -2.89 -14.31
CA ILE A 275 16.74 -2.45 -12.97
C ILE A 275 16.38 -3.65 -12.08
N TRP A 276 15.64 -4.62 -12.61
CA TRP A 276 15.34 -5.88 -11.94
C TRP A 276 16.60 -6.59 -11.44
N SER A 277 17.64 -6.67 -12.27
CA SER A 277 18.91 -7.29 -11.87
C SER A 277 19.53 -6.60 -10.65
N GLN A 278 19.38 -5.27 -10.54
CA GLN A 278 19.90 -4.50 -9.41
C GLN A 278 19.04 -4.70 -8.16
N VAL A 279 17.71 -4.79 -8.32
CA VAL A 279 16.78 -5.15 -7.23
C VAL A 279 17.14 -6.52 -6.67
N ALA A 280 17.25 -7.54 -7.54
CA ALA A 280 17.59 -8.89 -7.10
C ALA A 280 19.00 -8.98 -6.49
N SER A 281 19.98 -8.21 -7.01
CA SER A 281 21.29 -8.07 -6.37
C SER A 281 21.18 -7.45 -4.97
N PHE A 282 20.36 -6.42 -4.80
CA PHE A 282 20.13 -5.79 -3.50
C PHE A 282 19.52 -6.77 -2.49
N LEU A 283 18.54 -7.58 -2.92
CA LEU A 283 17.98 -8.64 -2.08
C LEU A 283 19.03 -9.68 -1.68
N HIS A 284 19.93 -10.01 -2.59
CA HIS A 284 21.06 -10.91 -2.29
C HIS A 284 22.00 -10.30 -1.23
N VAL A 285 22.34 -9.02 -1.34
CA VAL A 285 23.19 -8.30 -0.35
C VAL A 285 22.52 -8.28 1.03
N ILE A 286 21.21 -8.02 1.10
CA ILE A 286 20.43 -8.12 2.35
C ILE A 286 20.50 -9.52 2.93
N ARG A 287 20.33 -10.56 2.10
CA ARG A 287 20.46 -11.98 2.51
C ARG A 287 21.84 -12.29 3.08
N MET A 288 22.90 -11.74 2.50
CA MET A 288 24.27 -11.89 2.99
C MET A 288 24.51 -11.13 4.31
N GLY A 289 23.55 -10.32 4.76
CA GLY A 289 23.56 -9.63 6.03
C GLY A 289 24.14 -8.22 5.99
N GLU A 290 24.44 -7.73 4.80
CA GLU A 290 24.89 -6.36 4.55
C GLU A 290 23.67 -5.45 4.43
N VAL A 291 23.32 -4.83 5.56
CA VAL A 291 22.10 -4.06 5.71
C VAL A 291 22.40 -2.58 5.69
N GLN A 292 21.61 -1.81 4.93
CA GLN A 292 21.67 -0.35 4.91
C GLN A 292 20.37 0.23 5.46
N VAL A 293 20.44 1.46 5.98
CA VAL A 293 19.25 2.23 6.36
C VAL A 293 18.49 2.64 5.09
N PRO A 294 17.25 2.14 4.85
CA PRO A 294 16.58 2.32 3.56
C PRO A 294 16.26 3.77 3.20
N TRP A 295 15.92 4.62 4.16
CA TRP A 295 15.51 6.02 3.89
C TRP A 295 16.66 7.00 3.72
N LEU A 296 17.92 6.56 3.79
CA LEU A 296 19.03 7.44 3.43
C LEU A 296 19.01 7.71 1.92
N PRO A 297 19.23 8.96 1.46
CA PRO A 297 19.29 9.28 0.02
C PRO A 297 20.33 8.43 -0.72
N GLU A 298 21.43 8.09 -0.07
CA GLU A 298 22.53 7.31 -0.63
C GLU A 298 22.31 5.79 -0.59
N SER A 299 21.23 5.34 0.06
CA SER A 299 20.93 3.91 0.20
C SER A 299 20.67 3.27 -1.16
N THR A 300 20.99 1.98 -1.28
CA THR A 300 20.64 1.21 -2.48
C THR A 300 19.13 1.21 -2.74
N TYR A 301 18.31 1.16 -1.67
CA TYR A 301 16.85 1.24 -1.78
C TYR A 301 16.38 2.56 -2.43
N SER A 302 16.87 3.70 -1.96
CA SER A 302 16.50 5.02 -2.48
C SER A 302 16.91 5.20 -3.93
N LYS A 303 18.13 4.73 -4.28
CA LYS A 303 18.64 4.77 -5.67
C LYS A 303 17.84 3.89 -6.63
N LEU A 304 17.39 2.72 -6.18
CA LEU A 304 16.57 1.82 -6.99
C LEU A 304 15.16 2.36 -7.20
N ASN A 305 14.53 2.95 -6.17
CA ASN A 305 13.24 3.64 -6.33
C ASN A 305 13.37 4.83 -7.30
N LEU A 306 14.44 5.63 -7.18
CA LEU A 306 14.70 6.70 -8.13
C LEU A 306 14.86 6.17 -9.56
N SER A 307 15.59 5.06 -9.75
CA SER A 307 15.77 4.43 -11.06
C SER A 307 14.44 3.95 -11.68
N LEU A 308 13.51 3.44 -10.85
CA LEU A 308 12.17 3.04 -11.29
C LEU A 308 11.33 4.25 -11.70
N PHE A 309 11.35 5.34 -10.91
CA PHE A 309 10.65 6.58 -11.27
C PHE A 309 11.23 7.24 -12.53
N GLU A 310 12.55 7.27 -12.67
CA GLU A 310 13.20 7.76 -13.88
C GLU A 310 12.80 6.91 -15.10
N TYR A 311 12.77 5.59 -14.96
CA TYR A 311 12.30 4.71 -16.02
C TYR A 311 10.85 4.99 -16.43
N GLU A 312 9.94 5.14 -15.46
CA GLU A 312 8.52 5.46 -15.72
C GLU A 312 8.37 6.82 -16.42
N ALA A 313 9.13 7.83 -15.99
CA ALA A 313 9.14 9.15 -16.62
C ALA A 313 9.69 9.12 -18.06
N LEU A 314 10.49 8.12 -18.41
CA LEU A 314 11.05 7.90 -19.75
C LEU A 314 10.16 7.05 -20.66
N LEU A 315 9.18 6.34 -20.11
CA LEU A 315 8.30 5.46 -20.89
C LEU A 315 7.39 6.31 -21.80
N HIS A 316 7.58 6.17 -23.12
CA HIS A 316 6.83 6.97 -24.08
C HIS A 316 5.33 6.69 -23.99
N GLN A 317 4.51 7.74 -24.11
CA GLN A 317 3.05 7.66 -23.90
C GLN A 317 2.36 6.59 -24.74
N LYS A 318 2.83 6.31 -25.96
CA LYS A 318 2.29 5.26 -26.83
C LYS A 318 2.39 3.84 -26.25
N HIS A 319 3.27 3.62 -25.28
CA HIS A 319 3.44 2.36 -24.59
C HIS A 319 2.63 2.27 -23.29
N LEU A 320 1.95 3.35 -22.88
CA LEU A 320 1.14 3.35 -21.66
C LEU A 320 -0.11 2.48 -21.83
N MET A 321 -0.43 1.73 -20.79
CA MET A 321 -1.61 0.86 -20.78
C MET A 321 -2.91 1.60 -21.10
N ARG A 322 -3.06 2.84 -20.61
CA ARG A 322 -4.21 3.71 -20.88
C ARG A 322 -4.43 4.02 -22.36
N ASN A 323 -3.38 3.94 -23.19
CA ASN A 323 -3.46 4.27 -24.61
C ASN A 323 -3.63 3.02 -25.49
N LEU A 324 -3.23 1.85 -24.97
CA LEU A 324 -3.28 0.59 -25.68
C LEU A 324 -4.54 -0.22 -25.40
N PHE A 325 -5.17 0.01 -24.23
CA PHE A 325 -6.35 -0.70 -23.72
C PHE A 325 -6.30 -2.21 -23.99
N PRO A 326 -5.28 -2.93 -23.49
CA PRO A 326 -5.06 -4.34 -23.84
C PRO A 326 -6.28 -5.22 -23.56
N PHE A 327 -7.02 -4.92 -22.49
CA PHE A 327 -8.21 -5.67 -22.06
C PHE A 327 -9.47 -5.40 -22.91
N LYS A 328 -9.46 -4.37 -23.77
CA LYS A 328 -10.54 -4.07 -24.73
C LYS A 328 -10.30 -4.70 -26.11
N ARG A 329 -9.17 -5.40 -26.31
CA ARG A 329 -8.78 -6.01 -27.58
C ARG A 329 -9.18 -7.47 -27.65
N SER A 330 -9.46 -7.95 -28.85
CA SER A 330 -9.73 -9.38 -29.08
C SER A 330 -8.46 -10.21 -28.89
N PRO A 331 -8.57 -11.49 -28.48
CA PRO A 331 -7.44 -12.42 -28.47
C PRO A 331 -6.72 -12.50 -29.82
N GLU A 332 -7.45 -12.39 -30.93
CA GLU A 332 -6.93 -12.39 -32.29
C GLU A 332 -6.02 -11.17 -32.55
N ASP A 333 -6.44 -9.98 -32.11
CA ASP A 333 -5.64 -8.76 -32.22
C ASP A 333 -4.36 -8.84 -31.39
N ILE A 334 -4.44 -9.44 -30.20
CA ILE A 334 -3.27 -9.61 -29.33
C ILE A 334 -2.27 -10.58 -29.98
N ARG A 335 -2.74 -11.69 -30.57
CA ARG A 335 -1.88 -12.63 -31.29
C ARG A 335 -1.23 -12.01 -32.52
N ALA A 336 -1.98 -11.22 -33.29
CA ALA A 336 -1.50 -10.55 -34.50
C ALA A 336 -0.32 -9.60 -34.23
N PHE A 337 -0.27 -9.01 -33.03
CA PHE A 337 0.80 -8.09 -32.60
C PHE A 337 1.67 -8.66 -31.48
N SER A 338 1.84 -9.99 -31.41
CA SER A 338 2.61 -10.68 -30.35
C SER A 338 4.04 -10.16 -30.18
N GLN A 339 4.74 -9.79 -31.27
CA GLN A 339 6.09 -9.19 -31.19
C GLN A 339 6.13 -7.85 -30.44
N TYR A 340 5.01 -7.14 -30.37
CA TYR A 340 4.86 -5.93 -29.55
C TYR A 340 4.41 -6.28 -28.12
N TRP A 341 3.40 -7.16 -28.00
CA TRP A 341 2.79 -7.47 -26.71
C TRP A 341 3.70 -8.26 -25.76
N ASN A 342 4.55 -9.14 -26.28
CA ASN A 342 5.49 -9.93 -25.47
C ASN A 342 6.48 -9.03 -24.67
N PRO A 343 7.24 -8.11 -25.30
CA PRO A 343 8.13 -7.21 -24.58
C PRO A 343 7.36 -6.15 -23.76
N TRP A 344 6.16 -5.74 -24.21
CA TRP A 344 5.30 -4.84 -23.43
C TRP A 344 4.85 -5.48 -22.12
N LEU A 345 4.37 -6.72 -22.18
CA LEU A 345 3.95 -7.47 -21.01
C LEU A 345 5.13 -7.72 -20.07
N THR A 346 6.27 -8.13 -20.62
CA THR A 346 7.53 -8.28 -19.86
C THR A 346 7.90 -6.98 -19.15
N THR A 347 7.76 -5.84 -19.84
CA THR A 347 8.07 -4.52 -19.29
C THR A 347 7.24 -4.23 -18.02
N HIS A 348 5.92 -4.33 -18.13
CA HIS A 348 5.03 -4.01 -17.02
C HIS A 348 5.09 -5.03 -15.89
N LEU A 349 5.22 -6.33 -16.19
CA LEU A 349 5.37 -7.36 -15.17
C LEU A 349 6.63 -7.14 -14.33
N VAL A 350 7.77 -6.91 -14.99
CA VAL A 350 9.06 -6.72 -14.30
C VAL A 350 9.07 -5.40 -13.51
N LEU A 351 8.44 -4.34 -14.04
CA LEU A 351 8.28 -3.06 -13.33
C LEU A 351 7.53 -3.24 -12.01
N HIS A 352 6.33 -3.82 -12.07
CA HIS A 352 5.49 -4.01 -10.87
C HIS A 352 6.12 -5.00 -9.88
N ALA A 353 6.75 -6.07 -10.37
CA ALA A 353 7.47 -7.01 -9.51
C ALA A 353 8.65 -6.34 -8.77
N SER A 354 9.40 -5.47 -9.46
CA SER A 354 10.52 -4.72 -8.88
C SER A 354 10.02 -3.77 -7.78
N LEU A 355 8.95 -3.02 -8.04
CA LEU A 355 8.33 -2.11 -7.08
C LEU A 355 7.84 -2.87 -5.84
N ALA A 356 7.10 -3.98 -6.03
CA ALA A 356 6.54 -4.77 -4.94
C ALA A 356 7.63 -5.38 -4.04
N LEU A 357 8.70 -5.91 -4.64
CA LEU A 357 9.79 -6.50 -3.88
C LEU A 357 10.60 -5.47 -3.10
N LEU A 358 10.94 -4.33 -3.71
CA LEU A 358 11.68 -3.29 -3.01
C LEU A 358 10.94 -2.78 -1.77
N ASN A 359 9.62 -2.66 -1.90
CA ASN A 359 8.73 -2.09 -0.90
C ASN A 359 8.15 -3.13 0.08
N HIS A 360 8.64 -4.37 0.02
CA HIS A 360 8.07 -5.46 0.80
C HIS A 360 8.37 -5.28 2.30
N PRO A 361 7.37 -5.30 3.21
CA PRO A 361 7.55 -5.05 4.64
C PRO A 361 8.70 -5.84 5.30
N PHE A 362 8.78 -7.16 5.05
CA PHE A 362 9.84 -8.02 5.61
C PHE A 362 11.27 -7.60 5.27
N ILE A 363 11.52 -7.05 4.07
CA ILE A 363 12.87 -6.63 3.66
C ILE A 363 13.36 -5.50 4.57
N HIS A 364 12.50 -4.53 4.83
CA HIS A 364 12.88 -3.43 5.70
C HIS A 364 12.88 -3.84 7.17
N LEU A 365 12.03 -4.77 7.61
CA LEU A 365 12.11 -5.32 8.97
C LEU A 365 13.45 -5.97 9.28
N VAL A 366 13.96 -6.77 8.35
CA VAL A 366 15.29 -7.36 8.45
C VAL A 366 16.37 -6.26 8.44
N ALA A 367 16.21 -5.23 7.61
CA ALA A 367 17.14 -4.11 7.55
C ALA A 367 17.15 -3.25 8.83
N LEU A 368 16.00 -3.12 9.49
CA LEU A 368 15.83 -2.29 10.68
C LEU A 368 16.35 -2.94 11.95
N ARG A 369 16.30 -4.28 12.05
CA ARG A 369 16.75 -5.04 13.22
C ARG A 369 18.27 -5.04 13.41
N ARG A 370 19.05 -5.04 12.33
CA ARG A 370 20.53 -5.16 12.41
C ARG A 370 21.22 -3.84 12.78
N ASN A 371 20.65 -2.70 12.39
CA ASN A 371 21.20 -1.38 12.74
C ASN A 371 21.14 -1.07 14.25
N ARG A 372 20.14 -1.60 14.97
CA ARG A 372 20.06 -1.48 16.43
C ARG A 372 21.21 -2.18 17.17
N VAL A 373 21.70 -3.30 16.63
CA VAL A 373 22.81 -4.06 17.24
C VAL A 373 24.15 -3.32 17.07
N CYS A 374 24.34 -2.54 15.99
CA CYS A 374 25.56 -1.75 15.78
C CYS A 374 25.57 -0.43 16.58
N GLU A 375 24.42 0.22 16.78
CA GLU A 375 24.31 1.41 17.65
C GLU A 375 24.65 1.07 19.11
N GLU A 376 24.27 -0.12 19.59
CA GLU A 376 24.66 -0.62 20.92
C GLU A 376 26.18 -0.91 21.03
N LEU A 377 26.84 -1.32 19.95
CA LEU A 377 28.28 -1.63 19.94
C LEU A 377 29.19 -0.39 19.81
N GLN A 378 28.76 0.67 19.11
CA GLN A 378 29.51 1.94 19.06
C GLN A 378 29.35 2.80 20.33
N SER A 379 28.27 2.60 21.09
CA SER A 379 28.06 3.24 22.40
C SER A 379 28.93 2.65 23.52
N CYS A 380 29.63 1.53 23.30
CA CYS A 380 30.28 0.77 24.37
C CYS A 380 31.73 1.16 24.69
N THR A 381 32.34 2.13 24.01
CA THR A 381 33.77 2.47 24.25
C THR A 381 34.05 3.66 25.17
N GLU A 382 33.09 4.49 25.60
CA GLU A 382 33.40 5.60 26.52
C GLU A 382 32.36 5.79 27.66
N SER A 383 32.72 5.26 28.85
CA SER A 383 32.30 5.66 30.22
C SER A 383 30.86 5.37 30.75
N LYS A 384 30.81 4.67 31.91
CA LYS A 384 29.62 4.27 32.72
C LYS A 384 29.23 5.34 33.78
N PRO A 385 28.17 5.18 34.62
CA PRO A 385 26.72 5.08 34.33
C PRO A 385 25.82 5.85 35.36
N LYS A 386 24.55 6.15 35.06
CA LYS A 386 23.43 6.10 36.05
C LYS A 386 22.09 5.76 35.37
N LEU A 387 21.42 4.80 35.99
CA LEU A 387 20.21 4.07 35.60
C LEU A 387 18.95 4.93 35.42
N GLY A 388 18.17 4.62 34.38
CA GLY A 388 16.72 4.76 34.28
C GLY A 388 16.20 3.64 33.37
N LYS A 389 15.27 2.81 33.86
CA LYS A 389 14.96 1.47 33.33
C LYS A 389 13.94 1.49 32.18
N SER A 390 14.33 0.80 31.10
CA SER A 390 13.57 0.02 30.11
C SER A 390 12.34 0.65 29.45
N GLY A 391 12.59 1.41 28.38
CA GLY A 391 11.64 1.59 27.29
C GLY A 391 11.48 0.30 26.48
N LYS A 392 10.23 -0.13 26.30
CA LYS A 392 9.86 -1.11 25.28
C LYS A 392 9.83 -0.41 23.92
N ILE A 393 10.32 -1.10 22.89
CA ILE A 393 10.19 -0.69 21.49
C ILE A 393 8.71 -0.89 21.08
N PRO A 394 8.02 0.14 20.58
CA PRO A 394 6.67 0.01 20.03
C PRO A 394 6.69 -0.68 18.65
N GLU A 395 5.66 -1.47 18.37
CA GLU A 395 5.42 -2.19 17.11
C GLU A 395 5.25 -1.27 15.87
N THR A 396 5.23 0.04 16.05
CA THR A 396 5.01 1.06 15.01
C THR A 396 6.16 1.22 14.01
N PHE A 397 7.35 0.71 14.31
CA PHE A 397 8.49 0.76 13.37
C PHE A 397 8.33 -0.20 12.18
N ILE A 398 7.43 -1.18 12.29
CA ILE A 398 7.08 -2.13 11.23
C ILE A 398 6.11 -1.50 10.21
N GLY A 399 5.24 -0.60 10.66
CA GLY A 399 4.20 0.03 9.82
C GLY A 399 4.72 1.12 8.87
N ASN A 400 5.79 1.83 9.23
CA ASN A 400 6.32 2.94 8.43
C ASN A 400 7.04 2.51 7.14
N VAL A 401 7.37 1.22 7.04
CA VAL A 401 7.92 0.63 5.82
C VAL A 401 6.85 0.49 4.74
N ALA A 402 5.62 0.14 5.13
CA ALA A 402 4.52 -0.10 4.21
C ALA A 402 3.97 1.20 3.58
N MET A 403 4.42 2.38 4.05
CA MET A 403 3.86 3.66 3.64
C MET A 403 4.66 4.36 2.52
N PHE A 404 5.87 3.89 2.18
CA PHE A 404 6.59 4.37 0.99
C PHE A 404 6.07 3.74 -0.32
N VAL A 405 5.14 2.79 -0.22
CA VAL A 405 4.62 1.99 -1.34
C VAL A 405 3.45 2.66 -2.06
N SER A 406 2.79 3.67 -1.46
CA SER A 406 1.47 4.12 -1.92
C SER A 406 1.38 5.58 -2.35
N GLN A 407 2.49 6.28 -2.60
CA GLN A 407 2.45 7.65 -3.13
C GLN A 407 3.19 7.76 -4.45
N GLY A 408 2.57 7.16 -5.48
CA GLY A 408 3.00 7.24 -6.87
C GLY A 408 1.97 6.62 -7.82
N THR A 409 0.67 6.67 -7.50
CA THR A 409 -0.38 6.14 -8.38
C THR A 409 -1.11 7.30 -9.04
N ASP A 410 -0.44 7.89 -10.03
CA ASP A 410 -1.16 8.54 -11.11
C ASP A 410 -2.10 7.51 -11.75
N LYS A 411 -3.26 7.96 -12.23
CA LYS A 411 -4.27 7.11 -12.93
C LYS A 411 -3.72 6.42 -14.22
N THR A 412 -2.46 6.73 -14.59
CA THR A 412 -1.32 5.79 -14.77
C THR A 412 -1.49 4.27 -14.68
N MET A 413 -1.40 3.86 -13.43
CA MET A 413 -0.91 2.55 -13.01
C MET A 413 -2.03 1.82 -12.31
N VAL A 414 -2.02 0.51 -12.45
CA VAL A 414 -2.97 -0.33 -11.74
C VAL A 414 -2.53 -0.47 -10.30
N ASP A 415 -3.45 -0.20 -9.38
CA ASP A 415 -3.30 -0.55 -7.97
C ASP A 415 -3.33 -2.08 -7.83
N PHE A 416 -2.22 -2.65 -7.39
CA PHE A 416 -2.16 -4.02 -6.90
C PHE A 416 -2.25 -4.00 -5.37
N PRO A 417 -3.31 -4.55 -4.76
CA PRO A 417 -3.35 -4.66 -3.31
C PRO A 417 -2.27 -5.67 -2.85
N PRO A 418 -1.53 -5.39 -1.76
CA PRO A 418 -0.52 -6.32 -1.22
C PRO A 418 -1.07 -7.73 -0.96
N SER A 419 -2.37 -7.88 -0.72
CA SER A 419 -3.09 -9.16 -0.56
C SER A 419 -3.10 -10.05 -1.82
N MET A 420 -3.14 -9.47 -3.03
CA MET A 420 -3.20 -10.22 -4.30
C MET A 420 -1.90 -10.97 -4.61
N ILE A 421 -0.75 -10.48 -4.11
CA ILE A 421 0.52 -11.20 -4.24
C ILE A 421 0.47 -12.54 -3.46
N TRP A 422 -0.29 -12.61 -2.38
CA TRP A 422 -0.42 -13.83 -1.57
C TRP A 422 -1.36 -14.85 -2.21
N GLU A 423 -2.43 -14.44 -2.89
CA GLU A 423 -3.30 -15.37 -3.65
C GLU A 423 -2.60 -15.93 -4.91
N LEU A 424 -1.73 -15.14 -5.54
CA LEU A 424 -0.86 -15.63 -6.63
C LEU A 424 0.21 -16.61 -6.11
N LEU A 425 0.66 -16.48 -4.87
CA LEU A 425 1.69 -17.35 -4.28
C LEU A 425 1.12 -18.57 -3.54
N ASP A 426 -0.17 -18.60 -3.20
CA ASP A 426 -0.74 -19.59 -2.30
C ASP A 426 -2.02 -20.25 -2.85
N PRO A 427 -1.85 -21.24 -3.76
CA PRO A 427 -2.61 -22.46 -3.52
C PRO A 427 -1.81 -23.73 -3.80
N ILE A 428 -0.69 -23.96 -3.09
CA ILE A 428 -0.10 -25.30 -2.85
C ILE A 428 0.72 -25.16 -1.55
N ILE A 429 0.20 -25.42 -0.34
CA ILE A 429 0.14 -26.74 0.31
C ILE A 429 -0.84 -26.63 1.52
N GLN A 430 -2.08 -27.06 1.34
CA GLN A 430 -2.80 -27.78 2.39
C GLN A 430 -3.53 -28.97 1.77
N THR A 431 -2.82 -30.09 1.69
CA THR A 431 -3.38 -31.43 1.84
C THR A 431 -2.22 -32.37 2.10
N ILE A 432 -2.08 -32.75 3.37
CA ILE A 432 -1.80 -34.09 3.89
C ILE A 432 -1.59 -33.88 5.40
N GLY A 433 -2.69 -33.96 6.13
CA GLY A 433 -2.68 -34.30 7.53
C GLY A 433 -2.84 -35.81 7.70
N GLU A 434 -2.23 -36.31 8.76
CA GLU A 434 -2.53 -37.53 9.53
C GLU A 434 -1.66 -38.79 9.34
N SER A 435 -1.05 -39.16 10.49
CA SER A 435 -0.64 -40.49 10.95
C SER A 435 0.62 -41.11 10.31
N SER A 436 1.63 -41.65 11.01
CA SER A 436 1.94 -41.87 12.44
C SER A 436 3.32 -42.55 12.49
N ASP A 437 4.16 -42.23 13.49
CA ASP A 437 5.16 -43.11 14.14
C ASP A 437 6.28 -43.79 13.31
N ILE A 438 7.56 -43.92 13.72
CA ILE A 438 8.39 -43.44 14.83
C ILE A 438 9.80 -44.06 14.60
N ARG A 439 10.86 -43.44 15.19
CA ARG A 439 12.20 -44.00 15.56
C ARG A 439 13.23 -44.35 14.47
N ASP A 440 14.27 -43.51 14.31
CA ASP A 440 15.57 -43.60 15.02
C ASP A 440 16.59 -42.55 14.49
N LEU A 441 17.24 -41.81 15.39
CA LEU A 441 18.35 -40.85 15.16
C LEU A 441 19.72 -41.59 15.15
N PRO A 442 20.90 -40.97 14.87
CA PRO A 442 21.28 -39.85 14.00
C PRO A 442 22.57 -40.13 13.15
N SER A 443 22.79 -39.44 12.01
CA SER A 443 24.14 -39.04 11.56
C SER A 443 24.10 -38.16 10.30
N GLU A 444 24.71 -36.98 10.42
CA GLU A 444 25.47 -36.24 9.41
C GLU A 444 24.86 -35.95 8.02
N SER A 445 24.62 -34.64 7.82
CA SER A 445 24.87 -33.86 6.60
C SER A 445 24.97 -34.64 5.29
N ILE A 446 23.86 -34.69 4.55
CA ILE A 446 23.72 -34.65 3.07
C ILE A 446 22.30 -35.13 2.73
N SER A 447 21.67 -34.49 1.76
CA SER A 447 20.35 -34.79 1.16
C SER A 447 19.12 -34.32 1.95
N ARG A 448 18.44 -33.29 1.40
CA ARG A 448 16.97 -33.10 1.44
C ARG A 448 16.58 -31.90 0.54
N TYR A 449 16.71 -32.08 -0.77
CA TYR A 449 15.71 -31.54 -1.70
C TYR A 449 15.02 -32.77 -2.29
N GLY A 450 13.86 -33.10 -1.72
CA GLY A 450 12.99 -34.14 -2.25
C GLY A 450 12.31 -33.64 -3.53
N PHE A 451 12.39 -34.44 -4.58
CA PHE A 451 11.61 -34.28 -5.80
C PHE A 451 10.10 -34.34 -5.52
N PRO A 452 9.28 -33.58 -6.26
CA PRO A 452 8.08 -34.14 -6.86
C PRO A 452 8.08 -34.02 -8.39
N SER A 453 7.13 -34.73 -8.99
CA SER A 453 7.08 -35.29 -10.33
C SER A 453 6.83 -34.31 -11.49
N LYS A 454 7.49 -34.65 -12.61
CA LYS A 454 7.25 -34.27 -14.01
C LYS A 454 5.82 -33.79 -14.34
N THR A 455 5.70 -32.56 -14.85
CA THR A 455 4.90 -32.22 -16.06
C THR A 455 5.24 -30.82 -16.57
N ASN A 456 5.48 -30.74 -17.87
CA ASN A 456 5.93 -29.62 -18.71
C ASN A 456 5.05 -28.36 -18.71
N VAL A 457 5.69 -27.18 -18.77
CA VAL A 457 5.56 -26.06 -19.74
C VAL A 457 6.17 -24.85 -19.05
N LEU A 458 7.12 -24.13 -19.69
CA LEU A 458 7.51 -22.77 -19.28
C LEU A 458 6.28 -21.85 -19.42
N SER A 459 5.43 -21.91 -18.41
CA SER A 459 4.27 -21.09 -18.18
C SER A 459 4.65 -20.06 -17.11
N GLN A 460 3.80 -19.08 -16.91
CA GLN A 460 3.87 -18.10 -15.82
C GLN A 460 4.25 -18.76 -14.47
N SER A 461 3.87 -20.03 -14.26
CA SER A 461 4.23 -20.89 -13.12
C SER A 461 5.73 -21.16 -12.91
N ASP A 462 6.54 -21.28 -13.96
CA ASP A 462 7.94 -21.71 -13.84
C ASP A 462 8.87 -20.51 -13.58
N ILE A 463 8.52 -19.36 -14.18
CA ILE A 463 9.07 -18.05 -13.81
C ILE A 463 8.70 -17.72 -12.35
N GLN A 464 7.47 -18.06 -11.95
CA GLN A 464 6.98 -17.90 -10.58
C GLN A 464 7.64 -18.85 -9.58
N ALA A 465 7.97 -20.09 -9.96
CA ALA A 465 8.74 -21.07 -9.16
C ALA A 465 10.20 -20.64 -8.95
N PHE A 466 10.82 -19.99 -9.95
CA PHE A 466 12.18 -19.47 -9.85
C PHE A 466 12.26 -18.21 -8.96
N TYR A 467 11.31 -17.28 -9.12
CA TYR A 467 11.18 -16.14 -8.21
C TYR A 467 10.89 -16.60 -6.78
N THR A 468 10.00 -17.58 -6.58
CA THR A 468 9.76 -18.16 -5.25
C THR A 468 10.95 -18.94 -4.71
N GLY A 469 11.83 -19.55 -5.50
CA GLY A 469 13.03 -20.23 -4.99
C GLY A 469 14.11 -19.27 -4.47
N ALA A 470 14.36 -18.16 -5.18
CA ALA A 470 15.28 -17.12 -4.75
C ALA A 470 14.71 -16.28 -3.58
N LEU A 471 13.38 -16.13 -3.52
CA LEU A 471 12.65 -15.45 -2.45
C LEU A 471 12.33 -16.35 -1.25
N ARG A 472 12.25 -17.69 -1.42
CA ARG A 472 11.94 -18.64 -0.34
C ARG A 472 13.00 -18.57 0.75
N SER A 473 14.30 -18.62 0.45
CA SER A 473 15.27 -18.67 1.56
C SER A 473 15.37 -17.37 2.40
N PRO A 474 15.25 -16.15 1.83
CA PRO A 474 15.11 -14.93 2.64
C PRO A 474 13.77 -14.85 3.39
N LEU A 475 12.68 -15.34 2.80
CA LEU A 475 11.34 -15.36 3.42
C LEU A 475 11.26 -16.42 4.53
N ASP A 476 11.72 -17.65 4.27
CA ASP A 476 11.90 -18.73 5.24
C ASP A 476 12.86 -18.32 6.35
N TYR A 477 13.90 -17.53 6.05
CA TYR A 477 14.78 -16.94 7.08
C TYR A 477 14.05 -15.87 7.90
N ALA A 478 13.25 -15.00 7.27
CA ALA A 478 12.45 -13.98 7.95
C ALA A 478 11.34 -14.60 8.81
N GLU A 479 10.62 -15.61 8.30
CA GLU A 479 9.62 -16.41 8.99
C GLU A 479 10.26 -17.28 10.08
N SER A 480 11.40 -17.93 9.82
CA SER A 480 12.14 -18.67 10.84
C SER A 480 12.59 -17.75 11.97
N LYS A 481 13.06 -16.53 11.67
CA LYS A 481 13.44 -15.54 12.68
C LYS A 481 12.24 -14.90 13.38
N ALA A 482 11.10 -14.77 12.70
CA ALA A 482 9.84 -14.35 13.30
C ALA A 482 9.30 -15.43 14.26
N ASN A 483 9.32 -16.70 13.84
CA ASN A 483 8.91 -17.84 14.66
C ASN A 483 9.86 -18.10 15.84
N GLU A 484 11.17 -17.89 15.67
CA GLU A 484 12.15 -17.95 16.75
C GLU A 484 11.92 -16.81 17.77
N PHE A 485 11.47 -15.63 17.32
CA PHE A 485 11.07 -14.52 18.17
C PHE A 485 9.76 -14.81 18.91
N CYS A 486 8.73 -15.34 18.23
CA CYS A 486 7.47 -15.76 18.85
C CYS A 486 7.66 -16.89 19.89
N LYS A 487 8.69 -17.74 19.71
CA LYS A 487 9.08 -18.78 20.68
C LYS A 487 9.96 -18.26 21.82
N GLN A 488 10.67 -17.15 21.64
CA GLN A 488 11.45 -16.49 22.71
C GLN A 488 10.61 -15.48 23.50
N SER A 489 9.44 -15.10 22.98
CA SER A 489 8.44 -14.28 23.67
C SER A 489 7.42 -15.09 24.49
N THR A 490 7.68 -16.37 24.79
CA THR A 490 7.06 -16.98 25.97
C THR A 490 7.57 -16.23 27.19
N PRO A 491 6.71 -15.61 28.01
CA PRO A 491 7.15 -14.91 29.21
C PRO A 491 7.88 -15.91 30.10
N SER A 492 9.17 -15.66 30.37
CA SER A 492 9.80 -16.25 31.54
C SER A 492 8.94 -15.93 32.74
N GLU A 493 8.59 -16.96 33.51
CA GLU A 493 7.90 -16.88 34.80
C GLU A 493 8.46 -15.74 35.66
N ILE A 494 7.80 -14.59 35.60
CA ILE A 494 7.95 -13.51 36.57
C ILE A 494 6.55 -13.35 37.15
N GLY A 495 6.43 -13.81 38.39
CA GLY A 495 5.23 -13.93 39.22
C GLY A 495 3.96 -13.27 38.71
N GLU A 496 2.95 -14.10 38.49
CA GLU A 496 1.54 -13.69 38.45
C GLU A 496 1.24 -12.77 39.64
N GLN A 497 1.05 -11.48 39.36
CA GLN A 497 0.01 -10.73 40.03
C GLN A 497 -1.24 -10.79 39.13
N PRO A 498 -2.44 -11.04 39.68
CA PRO A 498 -3.64 -11.18 38.89
C PRO A 498 -4.02 -9.81 38.33
N GLY A 499 -3.62 -9.54 37.09
CA GLY A 499 -3.99 -8.34 36.36
C GLY A 499 -5.33 -8.56 35.67
N THR A 500 -6.39 -7.96 36.21
CA THR A 500 -7.70 -7.82 35.56
C THR A 500 -7.54 -7.21 34.17
N ASP A 501 -8.19 -7.78 33.14
CA ASP A 501 -8.38 -7.16 31.82
C ASP A 501 -8.94 -5.74 32.02
N ARG A 502 -8.14 -4.71 31.69
CA ARG A 502 -8.56 -3.30 31.79
C ARG A 502 -9.26 -2.90 30.50
N ASN A 503 -10.55 -2.55 30.55
CA ASN A 503 -11.27 -2.06 29.37
C ASN A 503 -11.04 -0.55 29.17
N CYS A 504 -9.93 -0.20 28.51
CA CYS A 504 -9.54 1.18 28.19
C CYS A 504 -9.86 1.59 26.75
N LYS A 505 -10.82 0.92 26.09
CA LYS A 505 -11.20 1.24 24.70
C LYS A 505 -12.00 2.56 24.65
N ASP A 506 -11.55 3.51 23.83
CA ASP A 506 -12.33 4.71 23.50
C ASP A 506 -13.27 4.43 22.31
N PRO A 507 -14.60 4.48 22.52
CA PRO A 507 -15.56 4.10 21.48
C PRO A 507 -15.56 5.06 20.28
N TYR A 508 -15.25 6.34 20.47
CA TYR A 508 -15.19 7.31 19.37
C TYR A 508 -13.90 7.24 18.55
N ARG A 509 -12.93 6.43 18.98
CA ARG A 509 -11.68 6.17 18.26
C ARG A 509 -11.66 4.82 17.54
N GLN A 510 -12.67 3.98 17.78
CA GLN A 510 -12.87 2.74 17.04
C GLN A 510 -13.36 3.03 15.62
N PRO A 511 -13.10 2.13 14.64
CA PRO A 511 -13.80 2.22 13.36
C PRO A 511 -15.30 2.06 13.59
N GLY A 512 -16.10 2.81 12.83
CA GLY A 512 -17.54 2.81 13.02
C GLY A 512 -18.28 3.57 11.94
N PHE A 513 -19.58 3.63 12.14
CA PHE A 513 -20.56 4.28 11.28
C PHE A 513 -21.22 5.43 12.05
N LEU A 514 -21.34 6.59 11.42
CA LEU A 514 -22.13 7.68 11.97
C LEU A 514 -23.57 7.55 11.50
N PHE A 515 -24.47 7.22 12.42
CA PHE A 515 -25.90 7.20 12.13
C PHE A 515 -26.47 8.61 12.28
N ILE A 516 -27.08 9.12 11.20
CA ILE A 516 -27.90 10.35 11.18
C ILE A 516 -29.28 9.98 10.65
N PRO A 517 -30.37 10.28 11.36
CA PRO A 517 -31.72 9.98 10.89
C PRO A 517 -32.06 10.69 9.57
N PRO A 518 -32.86 10.05 8.70
CA PRO A 518 -33.26 10.65 7.43
C PRO A 518 -34.15 11.89 7.61
N ASN A 519 -34.95 11.91 8.68
CA ASN A 519 -35.77 13.07 9.03
C ASN A 519 -34.96 14.06 9.86
N VAL A 520 -34.76 15.27 9.33
CA VAL A 520 -33.98 16.33 9.97
C VAL A 520 -34.55 16.72 11.34
N ALA A 521 -35.86 16.58 11.57
CA ALA A 521 -36.46 16.86 12.88
C ALA A 521 -35.98 15.90 13.98
N ASP A 522 -35.53 14.70 13.60
CA ASP A 522 -35.14 13.63 14.51
C ASP A 522 -33.62 13.62 14.80
N TYR A 523 -32.88 14.68 14.43
CA TYR A 523 -31.41 14.75 14.54
C TYR A 523 -30.84 14.41 15.93
N ARG A 524 -31.65 14.48 17.00
CA ARG A 524 -31.29 14.08 18.37
C ARG A 524 -31.06 12.58 18.55
N GLU A 525 -31.33 11.78 17.53
CA GLU A 525 -30.97 10.36 17.45
C GLU A 525 -29.56 10.12 16.87
N THR A 526 -28.90 11.17 16.37
CA THR A 526 -27.54 11.10 15.79
C THR A 526 -26.53 10.53 16.78
N ARG A 527 -25.78 9.51 16.37
CA ARG A 527 -24.79 8.84 17.23
C ARG A 527 -23.71 8.12 16.43
N TRP A 528 -22.54 7.97 17.05
CA TRP A 528 -21.47 7.13 16.54
C TRP A 528 -21.72 5.67 16.91
N MET A 529 -21.53 4.77 15.95
CA MET A 529 -21.68 3.33 16.14
C MET A 529 -20.38 2.61 15.77
N PRO A 530 -19.58 2.19 16.76
CA PRO A 530 -18.42 1.34 16.52
C PRO A 530 -18.82 0.01 15.86
N PHE A 531 -17.96 -0.54 15.02
CA PHE A 531 -18.13 -1.90 14.49
C PHE A 531 -17.71 -2.91 15.56
N THR A 532 -18.64 -3.20 16.47
CA THR A 532 -18.45 -4.16 17.57
C THR A 532 -18.42 -5.60 17.06
N GLU A 533 -17.95 -6.54 17.91
CA GLU A 533 -18.03 -7.98 17.60
C GLU A 533 -19.47 -8.41 17.32
N ASN A 534 -20.44 -7.92 18.10
CA ASN A 534 -21.87 -8.14 17.84
C ASN A 534 -22.30 -7.72 16.43
N PHE A 535 -21.75 -6.62 15.89
CA PHE A 535 -22.04 -6.19 14.51
C PHE A 535 -21.31 -7.02 13.46
N ILE A 536 -20.05 -7.37 13.71
CA ILE A 536 -19.22 -8.16 12.77
C ILE A 536 -19.74 -9.59 12.64
N ASP A 537 -20.19 -10.18 13.74
CA ASP A 537 -20.68 -11.56 13.82
C ASP A 537 -22.20 -11.68 13.56
N ALA A 538 -22.87 -10.57 13.25
CA ALA A 538 -24.30 -10.55 12.96
C ALA A 538 -24.64 -11.42 11.74
N GLU A 539 -25.81 -12.06 11.76
CA GLU A 539 -26.29 -12.79 10.60
C GLU A 539 -26.41 -11.85 9.39
N PRO A 540 -25.89 -12.26 8.21
CA PRO A 540 -25.96 -11.42 7.03
C PRO A 540 -27.42 -11.17 6.65
N PRO A 541 -27.79 -9.93 6.27
CA PRO A 541 -29.17 -9.64 5.87
C PRO A 541 -29.54 -10.44 4.62
N GLU A 542 -30.83 -10.74 4.44
CA GLU A 542 -31.30 -11.50 3.26
C GLU A 542 -30.90 -10.84 1.93
N SER A 543 -30.75 -9.50 1.92
CA SER A 543 -30.26 -8.72 0.79
C SER A 543 -28.81 -9.03 0.38
N ALA A 544 -28.02 -9.65 1.26
CA ALA A 544 -26.64 -10.08 1.00
C ALA A 544 -26.53 -11.55 0.54
N ALA A 545 -27.64 -12.29 0.45
CA ALA A 545 -27.62 -13.69 0.04
C ALA A 545 -27.25 -13.85 -1.46
N TYR A 546 -26.39 -14.84 -1.75
CA TYR A 546 -26.09 -15.27 -3.12
C TYR A 546 -26.59 -16.70 -3.39
N PRO A 547 -27.26 -16.97 -4.52
CA PRO A 547 -27.72 -15.99 -5.52
C PRO A 547 -28.83 -15.07 -4.95
N PRO A 548 -29.00 -13.86 -5.49
CA PRO A 548 -30.01 -12.93 -4.98
C PRO A 548 -31.41 -13.53 -5.12
N LYS A 549 -32.18 -13.53 -4.04
CA LYS A 549 -33.57 -14.03 -4.01
C LYS A 549 -34.60 -13.06 -4.62
N GLY A 550 -34.17 -11.86 -5.00
CA GLY A 550 -35.01 -10.80 -5.57
C GLY A 550 -34.17 -9.57 -5.90
N GLU A 551 -34.85 -8.48 -6.26
CA GLU A 551 -34.22 -7.18 -6.40
C GLU A 551 -33.72 -6.68 -5.04
N VAL A 552 -32.48 -6.21 -4.99
CA VAL A 552 -31.89 -5.67 -3.77
C VAL A 552 -32.38 -4.24 -3.58
N ILE A 553 -33.24 -4.03 -2.59
CA ILE A 553 -33.81 -2.72 -2.22
C ILE A 553 -33.33 -2.34 -0.83
N PHE A 554 -32.76 -1.15 -0.69
CA PHE A 554 -32.33 -0.58 0.59
C PHE A 554 -33.31 0.51 1.01
N ASN A 555 -33.78 0.44 2.25
CA ASN A 555 -34.67 1.43 2.86
C ASN A 555 -33.94 2.17 3.99
N ASP A 556 -34.27 3.44 4.21
CA ASP A 556 -33.78 4.20 5.36
C ASP A 556 -34.47 3.70 6.64
N THR A 557 -33.87 2.69 7.28
CA THR A 557 -34.37 2.10 8.53
C THR A 557 -33.62 2.66 9.73
N GLN A 558 -34.26 2.57 10.91
CA GLN A 558 -33.57 2.78 12.17
C GLN A 558 -32.53 1.67 12.39
N VAL A 559 -31.54 1.96 13.24
CA VAL A 559 -30.58 0.98 13.70
C VAL A 559 -31.29 0.00 14.66
N PRO A 560 -31.15 -1.32 14.47
CA PRO A 560 -31.65 -2.32 15.43
C PRO A 560 -31.10 -2.10 16.83
N GLU A 561 -31.94 -2.27 17.85
CA GLU A 561 -31.61 -1.96 19.25
C GLU A 561 -30.45 -2.81 19.79
N GLU A 562 -30.32 -4.06 19.33
CA GLU A 562 -29.20 -4.95 19.66
C GLU A 562 -27.81 -4.42 19.29
N PHE A 563 -27.70 -3.55 18.27
CA PHE A 563 -26.43 -2.91 17.89
C PHE A 563 -26.17 -1.59 18.63
N LEU A 564 -27.12 -1.16 19.46
CA LEU A 564 -27.04 0.04 20.27
C LEU A 564 -26.75 -0.26 21.75
N GLU A 565 -26.55 -1.54 22.08
CA GLU A 565 -26.26 -2.03 23.43
C GLU A 565 -24.81 -2.54 23.54
N GLY A 566 -24.29 -2.51 24.77
CA GLY A 566 -22.96 -3.04 25.11
C GLY A 566 -21.94 -1.97 25.51
N PRO A 567 -20.84 -2.40 26.14
CA PRO A 567 -19.85 -1.49 26.69
C PRO A 567 -19.09 -0.74 25.60
N GLU A 568 -18.90 -1.30 24.40
CA GLU A 568 -18.20 -0.61 23.30
C GLU A 568 -19.04 0.51 22.66
N VAL A 569 -20.34 0.56 22.89
CA VAL A 569 -21.23 1.56 22.28
C VAL A 569 -21.19 2.85 23.13
N PRO A 570 -20.98 4.04 22.53
CA PRO A 570 -20.98 5.29 23.28
C PRO A 570 -22.35 5.59 23.88
N THR A 571 -22.35 6.14 25.10
CA THR A 571 -23.58 6.59 25.75
C THR A 571 -24.17 7.80 25.01
N SER A 572 -25.49 7.82 24.83
CA SER A 572 -26.22 8.97 24.27
C SER A 572 -26.38 10.10 25.30
N TRP A 573 -25.26 10.65 25.77
CA TRP A 573 -25.20 11.63 26.86
C TRP A 573 -26.12 12.82 26.67
N MET A 574 -26.17 13.41 25.47
CA MET A 574 -27.02 14.57 25.20
C MET A 574 -28.48 14.28 25.50
N LYS A 575 -28.98 13.09 25.18
CA LYS A 575 -30.37 12.73 25.51
C LYS A 575 -30.60 12.69 27.02
N ILE A 576 -29.70 12.05 27.76
CA ILE A 576 -29.81 11.86 29.21
C ILE A 576 -29.72 13.22 29.91
N VAL A 577 -28.70 14.01 29.59
CA VAL A 577 -28.39 15.27 30.26
C VAL A 577 -29.42 16.35 29.88
N VAL A 578 -29.88 16.43 28.63
CA VAL A 578 -30.93 17.39 28.22
C VAL A 578 -32.29 17.02 28.82
N ALA A 579 -32.63 15.74 28.92
CA ALA A 579 -33.86 15.32 29.59
C ALA A 579 -33.85 15.71 31.08
N GLU A 580 -32.72 15.48 31.76
CA GLU A 580 -32.56 15.86 33.17
C GLU A 580 -32.54 17.38 33.36
N HIS A 581 -31.92 18.13 32.45
CA HIS A 581 -32.00 19.59 32.41
C HIS A 581 -33.45 20.07 32.40
N ARG A 582 -34.25 19.59 31.45
CA ARG A 582 -35.67 19.98 31.32
C ARG A 582 -36.48 19.64 32.56
N ARG A 583 -36.22 18.48 33.17
CA ARG A 583 -36.86 18.06 34.43
C ARG A 583 -36.50 19.01 35.58
N ARG A 584 -35.22 19.35 35.74
CA ARG A 584 -34.75 20.30 36.77
C ARG A 584 -35.38 21.69 36.57
N VAL A 585 -35.41 22.19 35.35
CA VAL A 585 -36.07 23.47 35.00
C VAL A 585 -37.56 23.44 35.34
N GLU A 586 -38.27 22.37 34.96
CA GLU A 586 -39.69 22.21 35.27
C GLU A 586 -39.97 22.14 36.78
N ALA A 587 -39.09 21.48 37.55
CA ALA A 587 -39.19 21.41 39.01
C ALA A 587 -39.11 22.80 39.66
N LEU A 588 -38.31 23.71 39.09
CA LEU A 588 -38.15 25.09 39.56
C LEU A 588 -38.92 26.13 38.74
N LYS A 589 -39.90 25.73 37.92
CA LYS A 589 -40.71 26.69 37.12
C LYS A 589 -41.42 27.77 37.93
N HIS A 590 -41.57 27.56 39.24
CA HIS A 590 -42.19 28.46 40.18
C HIS A 590 -41.21 29.47 40.79
N VAL A 591 -39.90 29.29 40.58
CA VAL A 591 -38.83 30.21 40.97
C VAL A 591 -38.51 31.11 39.78
N GLU A 592 -38.48 32.41 40.00
CA GLU A 592 -38.14 33.40 38.96
C GLU A 592 -36.62 33.47 38.80
N ASN A 593 -36.10 33.19 37.60
CA ASN A 593 -34.67 33.18 37.27
C ASN A 593 -33.81 32.32 38.23
N PRO A 594 -34.06 31.00 38.31
CA PRO A 594 -33.37 30.13 39.26
C PRO A 594 -31.85 30.15 39.05
N THR A 595 -31.10 30.27 40.14
CA THR A 595 -29.63 30.28 40.14
C THR A 595 -29.06 28.87 40.38
N VAL A 596 -27.73 28.74 40.31
CA VAL A 596 -27.03 27.48 40.60
C VAL A 596 -27.39 26.95 42.00
N GLU A 597 -27.53 27.84 42.98
CA GLU A 597 -27.86 27.51 44.36
C GLU A 597 -29.25 26.86 44.48
N ASP A 598 -30.23 27.31 43.69
CA ASP A 598 -31.57 26.74 43.69
C ASP A 598 -31.57 25.30 43.16
N PHE A 599 -30.72 25.01 42.16
CA PHE A 599 -30.57 23.66 41.61
C PHE A 599 -29.70 22.73 42.48
N ALA A 600 -28.95 23.26 43.45
CA ALA A 600 -27.96 22.50 44.21
C ALA A 600 -28.56 21.33 45.01
N ALA A 601 -29.82 21.44 45.43
CA ALA A 601 -30.54 20.36 46.11
C ALA A 601 -30.77 19.12 45.21
N MET A 602 -30.84 19.32 43.88
CA MET A 602 -31.07 18.27 42.89
C MET A 602 -29.76 17.78 42.24
N LYS A 603 -28.58 18.20 42.74
CA LYS A 603 -27.31 17.96 42.05
C LYS A 603 -27.05 16.49 41.70
N ASP A 604 -27.39 15.57 42.61
CA ASP A 604 -27.13 14.14 42.50
C ASP A 604 -28.31 13.38 41.85
N GLU A 605 -29.41 14.06 41.53
CA GLU A 605 -30.56 13.45 40.86
C GLU A 605 -30.21 13.02 39.42
N GLY A 606 -30.86 11.96 38.95
CA GLY A 606 -30.63 11.40 37.61
C GLY A 606 -29.27 10.72 37.41
N GLY A 607 -28.48 10.51 38.47
CA GLY A 607 -27.14 9.90 38.37
C GLY A 607 -26.08 10.82 37.75
N LEU A 608 -26.36 12.11 37.61
CA LEU A 608 -25.49 13.10 36.96
C LEU A 608 -24.72 13.98 37.94
N GLY A 609 -24.59 13.56 39.21
CA GLY A 609 -23.81 14.30 40.23
C GLY A 609 -22.36 14.54 39.82
N TRP A 610 -21.78 13.64 39.02
CA TRP A 610 -20.43 13.78 38.47
C TRP A 610 -20.27 15.02 37.58
N LEU A 611 -21.34 15.50 36.94
CA LEU A 611 -21.34 16.66 36.05
C LEU A 611 -21.39 18.00 36.81
N TRP A 612 -21.73 17.95 38.10
CA TRP A 612 -21.92 19.15 38.90
C TRP A 612 -20.63 19.96 39.05
N GLY A 613 -20.67 21.24 38.65
CA GLY A 613 -19.54 22.16 38.86
C GLY A 613 -18.44 22.10 37.81
N ARG A 614 -18.62 21.36 36.70
CA ARG A 614 -17.56 21.14 35.72
C ARG A 614 -17.26 22.37 34.85
N ARG A 615 -15.99 22.51 34.44
CA ARG A 615 -15.48 23.61 33.61
C ARG A 615 -14.77 23.05 32.38
N LEU A 616 -15.35 23.28 31.21
CA LEU A 616 -14.76 22.97 29.92
C LEU A 616 -14.11 24.22 29.32
N VAL A 617 -12.89 24.08 28.79
CA VAL A 617 -12.21 25.17 28.11
C VAL A 617 -11.74 24.72 26.72
N GLU A 618 -12.14 25.45 25.69
CA GLU A 618 -11.73 25.23 24.32
C GLU A 618 -10.79 26.35 23.87
N PHE A 619 -9.62 25.97 23.38
CA PHE A 619 -8.68 26.85 22.70
C PHE A 619 -8.71 26.55 21.21
N GLY A 620 -9.58 27.22 20.47
CA GLY A 620 -9.89 26.89 19.09
C GLY A 620 -10.31 28.08 18.25
N ASP A 621 -11.01 27.88 17.14
CA ASP A 621 -11.34 28.93 16.20
C ASP A 621 -12.85 29.24 16.19
N SER A 622 -13.40 29.70 15.08
CA SER A 622 -14.81 30.04 14.99
C SER A 622 -15.71 28.80 14.97
N ILE A 623 -15.19 27.62 14.61
CA ILE A 623 -15.91 26.35 14.61
C ILE A 623 -16.18 25.91 16.03
N ASP A 624 -15.14 25.84 16.86
CA ASP A 624 -15.22 25.42 18.27
C ASP A 624 -16.23 26.29 19.04
N ARG A 625 -16.08 27.62 18.91
CA ARG A 625 -17.01 28.60 19.48
C ARG A 625 -18.47 28.41 19.05
N ARG A 626 -18.73 28.09 17.78
CA ARG A 626 -20.11 27.90 17.27
C ARG A 626 -20.72 26.62 17.78
N ILE A 627 -19.95 25.53 17.76
CA ILE A 627 -20.43 24.22 18.20
C ILE A 627 -20.70 24.18 19.70
N ALA A 628 -19.85 24.81 20.50
CA ALA A 628 -20.11 25.00 21.92
C ALA A 628 -21.41 25.80 22.13
N ASN A 629 -21.64 26.87 21.35
CA ASN A 629 -22.88 27.64 21.41
C ASN A 629 -24.13 26.83 21.02
N TYR A 630 -24.07 26.05 19.93
CA TYR A 630 -25.18 25.19 19.50
C TYR A 630 -25.48 24.08 20.50
N THR A 631 -24.45 23.52 21.13
CA THR A 631 -24.64 22.56 22.23
C THR A 631 -25.34 23.21 23.42
N CYS A 632 -25.01 24.47 23.74
CA CYS A 632 -25.67 25.22 24.80
C CYS A 632 -27.13 25.54 24.52
N HIS A 633 -27.52 25.73 23.25
CA HIS A 633 -28.92 25.93 22.89
C HIS A 633 -29.81 24.75 23.29
N GLU A 634 -29.28 23.51 23.31
CA GLU A 634 -30.04 22.34 23.78
C GLU A 634 -30.34 22.37 25.30
N PHE A 635 -29.66 23.24 26.04
CA PHE A 635 -29.85 23.50 27.47
C PHE A 635 -30.51 24.86 27.75
N ASP A 636 -31.27 25.38 26.78
CA ASP A 636 -31.93 26.69 26.85
C ASP A 636 -30.97 27.84 27.23
N SER A 637 -29.68 27.69 26.86
CA SER A 637 -28.61 28.63 27.17
C SER A 637 -27.89 29.08 25.89
N HIS A 638 -27.01 30.07 25.98
CA HIS A 638 -26.23 30.58 24.86
C HIS A 638 -24.87 31.09 25.31
N MET A 639 -23.92 31.20 24.38
CA MET A 639 -22.63 31.83 24.66
C MET A 639 -22.77 33.35 24.76
N VAL A 640 -22.37 33.86 25.92
CA VAL A 640 -22.16 35.28 26.19
C VAL A 640 -20.73 35.64 25.81
N PHE A 641 -20.55 36.75 25.10
CA PHE A 641 -19.25 37.25 24.66
C PHE A 641 -18.87 38.50 25.48
N PRO A 642 -18.10 38.37 26.57
CA PRO A 642 -17.69 39.51 27.37
C PRO A 642 -16.91 40.52 26.52
N HIS A 643 -17.15 41.80 26.76
CA HIS A 643 -16.46 42.87 26.05
C HIS A 643 -15.04 43.06 26.63
N LEU A 644 -14.09 42.23 26.19
CA LEU A 644 -12.71 42.23 26.71
C LEU A 644 -11.80 43.28 26.06
N HIS A 645 -12.14 43.78 24.87
CA HIS A 645 -11.31 44.76 24.16
C HIS A 645 -12.14 45.65 23.24
N PRO A 646 -11.81 46.95 23.04
CA PRO A 646 -12.58 47.86 22.18
C PRO A 646 -12.76 47.42 20.72
N ILE A 647 -11.91 46.52 20.24
CA ILE A 647 -11.88 46.09 18.84
C ILE A 647 -12.19 44.59 18.66
N GLU A 648 -11.73 43.73 19.58
CA GLU A 648 -11.95 42.28 19.46
C GLU A 648 -13.32 41.94 20.01
N LYS A 649 -14.27 41.63 19.12
CA LYS A 649 -15.68 41.42 19.48
C LYS A 649 -16.01 40.05 20.05
N TYR A 650 -15.31 39.00 19.58
CA TYR A 650 -15.63 37.61 19.93
C TYR A 650 -14.40 36.79 20.39
N PRO A 651 -13.47 37.36 21.18
CA PRO A 651 -12.24 36.64 21.53
C PRO A 651 -12.48 35.51 22.54
N LYS A 652 -13.56 35.57 23.31
CA LYS A 652 -13.93 34.61 24.34
C LYS A 652 -15.45 34.52 24.41
N GLY A 653 -16.00 33.31 24.40
CA GLY A 653 -17.41 33.01 24.67
C GLY A 653 -17.54 32.18 25.93
N ILE A 654 -18.58 32.45 26.73
CA ILE A 654 -18.88 31.74 27.97
C ILE A 654 -20.34 31.33 27.94
N CYS A 655 -20.62 30.05 28.11
CA CYS A 655 -21.96 29.52 28.27
C CYS A 655 -22.06 28.85 29.64
N SER A 656 -23.04 29.27 30.44
CA SER A 656 -23.33 28.72 31.76
C SER A 656 -24.65 27.97 31.74
N ILE A 657 -24.66 26.77 32.32
CA ILE A 657 -25.82 25.89 32.43
C ILE A 657 -26.09 25.68 33.94
N PRO A 658 -26.94 26.52 34.56
CA PRO A 658 -27.12 26.54 36.02
C PRO A 658 -27.61 25.21 36.60
N THR A 659 -28.45 24.49 35.87
CA THR A 659 -29.01 23.17 36.27
C THR A 659 -27.97 22.12 36.64
N PHE A 660 -26.74 22.23 36.12
CA PHE A 660 -25.62 21.34 36.43
C PHE A 660 -24.42 22.11 36.99
N ASN A 661 -24.53 23.43 37.22
CA ASN A 661 -23.37 24.28 37.46
C ASN A 661 -22.24 23.98 36.46
N LEU A 662 -22.57 23.86 35.16
CA LEU A 662 -21.64 23.50 34.10
C LEU A 662 -21.32 24.75 33.28
N THR A 663 -20.04 24.94 32.93
CA THR A 663 -19.63 26.10 32.11
C THR A 663 -18.73 25.67 30.96
N PHE A 664 -19.10 26.11 29.76
CA PHE A 664 -18.30 26.01 28.54
C PHE A 664 -17.62 27.36 28.26
N THR A 665 -16.30 27.36 28.12
CA THR A 665 -15.53 28.54 27.74
C THR A 665 -14.83 28.28 26.42
N ALA A 666 -15.15 29.05 25.37
CA ALA A 666 -14.43 28.98 24.09
C ALA A 666 -13.57 30.21 23.89
N TYR A 667 -12.28 30.01 23.70
CA TYR A 667 -11.30 31.05 23.42
C TYR A 667 -10.85 30.98 21.96
N HIS A 668 -11.00 32.09 21.24
CA HIS A 668 -10.75 32.16 19.82
C HIS A 668 -9.28 32.46 19.51
N SER A 669 -8.57 31.43 19.05
CA SER A 669 -7.28 31.44 18.38
C SER A 669 -7.39 32.05 16.98
N ALA A 670 -6.36 32.82 16.62
CA ALA A 670 -6.27 33.57 15.37
C ALA A 670 -5.18 33.02 14.42
N GLY A 671 -4.71 31.80 14.66
CA GLY A 671 -3.53 31.24 13.97
C GLY A 671 -2.24 31.31 14.79
N GLY A 672 -1.16 30.82 14.21
CA GLY A 672 0.21 30.86 14.71
C GLY A 672 1.00 32.09 14.26
N PHE A 673 0.45 32.99 13.45
CA PHE A 673 1.16 34.19 12.98
C PHE A 673 1.66 35.08 14.13
N THR A 674 2.93 35.50 14.07
CA THR A 674 3.61 36.28 15.14
C THR A 674 3.34 37.79 15.08
N TYR A 675 2.61 38.24 14.07
CA TYR A 675 2.15 39.61 13.91
C TYR A 675 0.90 39.61 13.02
N ARG A 676 0.23 40.76 12.88
CA ARG A 676 -0.82 40.94 11.87
C ARG A 676 -0.20 41.51 10.58
N PRO A 677 -0.13 40.74 9.48
CA PRO A 677 0.34 41.28 8.21
C PRO A 677 -0.64 42.30 7.62
N ASP A 678 -0.14 43.26 6.84
CA ASP A 678 -0.98 44.25 6.15
C ASP A 678 -2.00 43.61 5.19
N TRP A 679 -1.66 42.44 4.65
CA TRP A 679 -2.49 41.65 3.74
C TRP A 679 -3.47 40.70 4.45
N PHE A 680 -3.53 40.72 5.79
CA PHE A 680 -4.44 39.84 6.53
C PHE A 680 -5.91 40.14 6.18
N TRP A 681 -6.62 39.13 5.68
CA TRP A 681 -7.91 39.30 5.00
C TRP A 681 -9.04 39.76 5.93
N TYR A 682 -8.99 39.39 7.20
CA TYR A 682 -10.04 39.70 8.16
C TYR A 682 -9.74 41.00 8.92
N LYS A 683 -10.38 42.11 8.53
CA LYS A 683 -10.06 43.47 9.02
C LYS A 683 -10.40 43.70 10.51
N GLN A 684 -11.34 42.93 11.05
CA GLN A 684 -11.89 43.12 12.39
C GLN A 684 -10.98 42.54 13.49
N MET A 685 -10.17 41.52 13.20
CA MET A 685 -9.31 40.83 14.18
C MET A 685 -7.90 41.43 14.26
N ARG A 686 -7.69 42.47 15.06
CA ARG A 686 -6.44 43.22 15.12
C ARG A 686 -5.31 42.49 15.83
N MET A 687 -5.62 41.71 16.86
CA MET A 687 -4.63 40.96 17.62
C MET A 687 -4.55 39.52 17.10
N ILE A 688 -3.49 39.20 16.36
CA ILE A 688 -3.25 37.88 15.75
C ILE A 688 -2.33 36.98 16.59
N PRO A 689 -1.20 37.48 17.14
CA PRO A 689 -0.27 36.62 17.88
C PRO A 689 -0.98 36.02 19.09
N PHE A 690 -0.97 34.70 19.20
CA PHE A 690 -1.63 34.04 20.33
C PHE A 690 -1.00 34.46 21.67
N GLU A 691 0.28 34.83 21.72
CA GLU A 691 0.91 35.35 22.93
C GLU A 691 0.29 36.70 23.35
N GLU A 692 0.08 37.61 22.40
CA GLU A 692 -0.56 38.91 22.69
C GLU A 692 -2.03 38.72 23.05
N ARG A 693 -2.75 37.84 22.33
CA ARG A 693 -4.13 37.51 22.65
C ARG A 693 -4.22 36.89 24.06
N TRP A 694 -3.31 36.00 24.43
CA TRP A 694 -3.27 35.39 25.76
C TRP A 694 -3.14 36.46 26.85
N GLU A 695 -2.14 37.33 26.73
CA GLU A 695 -1.92 38.37 27.72
C GLU A 695 -3.07 39.38 27.83
N LYS A 696 -3.69 39.77 26.71
CA LYS A 696 -4.70 40.84 26.69
C LYS A 696 -6.15 40.37 26.77
N LEU A 697 -6.44 39.18 26.29
CA LEU A 697 -7.81 38.67 26.09
C LEU A 697 -8.10 37.39 26.88
N TRP A 698 -7.08 36.60 27.23
CA TRP A 698 -7.29 35.43 28.09
C TRP A 698 -7.32 35.82 29.56
N LYS A 699 -6.34 36.64 30.00
CA LYS A 699 -6.12 37.04 31.40
C LYS A 699 -7.19 37.89 32.12
N PRO A 700 -8.21 38.53 31.49
CA PRO A 700 -9.30 39.14 32.26
C PRO A 700 -10.28 38.04 32.73
N HIS A 701 -9.96 37.35 33.82
CA HIS A 701 -10.88 36.40 34.45
C HIS A 701 -11.75 37.10 35.50
N GLU A 702 -12.92 37.58 35.07
CA GLU A 702 -14.01 37.87 36.02
C GLU A 702 -14.78 36.57 36.38
N GLU A 703 -14.62 35.49 35.61
CA GLU A 703 -15.34 34.21 35.81
C GLU A 703 -14.43 32.99 36.09
N PRO A 704 -14.82 32.10 37.01
CA PRO A 704 -14.00 30.96 37.43
C PRO A 704 -13.99 29.84 36.38
N ILE A 705 -12.81 29.60 35.80
CA ILE A 705 -12.51 28.44 34.93
C ILE A 705 -12.12 27.18 35.73
N GLN A 706 -12.07 27.30 37.06
CA GLN A 706 -11.69 26.21 37.95
C GLN A 706 -12.91 25.38 38.32
N GLY A 707 -12.86 24.09 38.02
CA GLY A 707 -13.82 23.11 38.47
C GLY A 707 -13.52 22.64 39.90
N PRO A 708 -14.14 21.53 40.34
CA PRO A 708 -14.00 21.00 41.70
C PRO A 708 -12.56 20.68 42.10
N ASN A 709 -11.70 20.36 41.12
CA ASN A 709 -10.29 20.02 41.33
C ASN A 709 -9.36 21.25 41.33
N GLY A 710 -9.90 22.48 41.35
CA GLY A 710 -9.09 23.71 41.34
C GLY A 710 -8.39 24.01 40.00
N ARG A 711 -8.74 23.27 38.95
CA ARG A 711 -8.28 23.37 37.56
C ARG A 711 -9.48 23.26 36.61
N PRO A 712 -9.38 23.63 35.32
CA PRO A 712 -10.39 23.21 34.34
C PRO A 712 -10.47 21.67 34.28
N ASP A 713 -11.66 21.12 34.08
CA ASP A 713 -11.87 19.67 34.09
C ASP A 713 -11.47 19.01 32.78
N LEU A 714 -11.63 19.71 31.66
CA LEU A 714 -11.22 19.23 30.34
C LEU A 714 -10.89 20.41 29.42
N ILE A 715 -9.76 20.32 28.74
CA ILE A 715 -9.31 21.28 27.74
C ILE A 715 -9.33 20.63 26.35
N LEU A 716 -10.00 21.27 25.40
CA LEU A 716 -9.78 21.00 23.98
C LEU A 716 -8.90 22.09 23.39
N TRP A 717 -7.99 21.72 22.48
CA TRP A 717 -7.16 22.71 21.80
C TRP A 717 -6.85 22.32 20.36
N GLN A 718 -6.65 23.34 19.53
CA GLN A 718 -6.28 23.21 18.12
C GLN A 718 -5.78 24.53 17.56
N ASN A 719 -5.09 24.47 16.42
CA ASN A 719 -4.84 25.66 15.61
C ASN A 719 -4.64 25.22 14.15
N GLY A 720 -5.38 25.75 13.19
CA GLY A 720 -5.17 25.35 11.79
C GLY A 720 -5.91 26.17 10.74
N LEU A 721 -7.19 26.46 10.95
CA LEU A 721 -8.04 27.09 9.93
C LEU A 721 -7.53 28.48 9.50
N TRP A 722 -7.16 29.31 10.47
CA TRP A 722 -6.60 30.62 10.23
C TRP A 722 -5.19 30.56 9.61
N ASP A 723 -4.38 29.59 10.01
CA ASP A 723 -3.03 29.42 9.44
C ASP A 723 -3.08 28.98 7.99
N GLN A 724 -3.97 28.02 7.65
CA GLN A 724 -4.20 27.60 6.26
C GLN A 724 -4.55 28.81 5.39
N ARG A 725 -5.54 29.61 5.83
CA ARG A 725 -5.97 30.78 5.07
C ARG A 725 -4.86 31.84 5.00
N GLY A 726 -4.05 31.98 6.05
CA GLY A 726 -2.89 32.88 6.09
C GLY A 726 -1.81 32.49 5.09
N PHE A 727 -1.46 31.21 5.00
CA PHE A 727 -0.52 30.69 4.02
C PHE A 727 -1.01 30.90 2.58
N GLN A 728 -2.30 30.65 2.33
CA GLN A 728 -2.90 30.87 1.01
C GLN A 728 -2.86 32.34 0.60
N VAL A 729 -3.38 33.24 1.44
CA VAL A 729 -3.42 34.69 1.13
C VAL A 729 -2.02 35.29 1.07
N GLY A 730 -1.11 34.87 1.96
CA GLY A 730 0.28 35.29 1.96
C GLY A 730 1.01 34.88 0.68
N GLY A 731 0.85 33.61 0.26
CA GLY A 731 1.39 33.10 -0.99
C GLY A 731 0.92 33.90 -2.21
N GLN A 732 -0.39 34.15 -2.32
CA GLN A 732 -0.95 34.98 -3.40
C GLN A 732 -0.50 36.44 -3.37
N LYS A 733 -0.19 36.97 -2.18
CA LYS A 733 0.25 38.37 -2.05
C LYS A 733 1.69 38.54 -2.54
N HIS A 734 2.57 37.59 -2.23
CA HIS A 734 4.02 37.75 -2.42
C HIS A 734 4.58 37.08 -3.68
N HIS A 735 3.85 36.16 -4.31
CA HIS A 735 4.37 35.34 -5.42
C HIS A 735 3.61 35.46 -6.73
N LYS A 736 3.00 36.61 -7.02
CA LYS A 736 2.07 36.78 -8.16
C LYS A 736 2.66 36.47 -9.54
N ASP A 737 3.97 36.68 -9.71
CA ASP A 737 4.68 36.53 -10.98
C ASP A 737 5.68 35.34 -10.97
N ASP A 738 5.70 34.57 -9.89
CA ASP A 738 6.60 33.42 -9.73
C ASP A 738 5.93 32.14 -10.26
N ASN A 739 6.68 31.27 -10.94
CA ASN A 739 6.21 29.92 -11.33
C ASN A 739 6.19 28.96 -10.12
N THR A 740 5.48 29.34 -9.06
CA THR A 740 5.40 28.62 -7.78
C THR A 740 3.99 28.10 -7.52
N THR A 741 3.89 27.01 -6.77
CA THR A 741 2.60 26.52 -6.29
C THR A 741 2.00 27.46 -5.23
N LEU A 742 2.78 28.33 -4.58
CA LEU A 742 2.33 29.18 -3.46
C LEU A 742 1.11 30.08 -3.77
N THR A 743 0.88 30.42 -5.04
CA THR A 743 -0.28 31.21 -5.48
C THR A 743 -1.57 30.39 -5.63
N GLN A 744 -1.47 29.06 -5.61
CA GLN A 744 -2.60 28.15 -5.78
C GLN A 744 -3.35 27.95 -4.46
N TRP A 745 -4.68 27.97 -4.54
CA TRP A 745 -5.57 27.65 -3.40
C TRP A 745 -5.58 26.15 -3.05
N ASN A 746 -5.34 25.31 -4.05
CA ASN A 746 -5.32 23.85 -3.92
C ASN A 746 -3.87 23.35 -3.97
N ARG A 747 -3.21 23.26 -2.81
CA ARG A 747 -1.84 22.76 -2.66
C ARG A 747 -1.60 22.29 -1.23
N GLY A 748 -0.59 21.45 -1.02
CA GLY A 748 -0.04 21.16 0.31
C GLY A 748 0.76 22.31 0.88
N MET A 749 1.11 22.22 2.17
CA MET A 749 2.10 23.09 2.78
C MET A 749 3.46 22.91 2.09
N THR A 750 4.17 24.01 1.88
CA THR A 750 5.60 23.92 1.56
C THR A 750 6.40 23.57 2.81
N TRP A 751 7.66 23.20 2.63
CA TRP A 751 8.54 22.85 3.75
C TRP A 751 8.65 23.97 4.80
N GLU A 752 8.78 25.23 4.35
CA GLU A 752 8.86 26.38 5.26
C GLU A 752 7.56 26.63 6.01
N GLU A 753 6.40 26.44 5.37
CA GLU A 753 5.10 26.57 6.03
C GLU A 753 4.89 25.48 7.09
N LEU A 754 5.29 24.24 6.80
CA LEU A 754 5.27 23.14 7.76
C LEU A 754 6.20 23.43 8.95
N HIS A 755 7.42 23.91 8.70
CA HIS A 755 8.35 24.30 9.75
C HIS A 755 7.83 25.46 10.59
N PHE A 756 7.23 26.48 9.97
CA PHE A 756 6.61 27.59 10.68
C PHE A 756 5.45 27.09 11.54
N TYR A 757 4.49 26.39 10.94
CA TYR A 757 3.33 25.86 11.64
C TYR A 757 3.74 24.97 12.81
N SER A 758 4.70 24.06 12.60
CA SER A 758 5.20 23.17 13.65
C SER A 758 5.81 23.90 14.84
N ALA A 759 6.65 24.91 14.59
CA ALA A 759 7.26 25.72 15.64
C ALA A 759 6.22 26.53 16.42
N ARG A 760 5.20 27.06 15.72
CA ARG A 760 4.14 27.88 16.33
C ARG A 760 3.14 27.04 17.12
N LEU A 761 2.74 25.88 16.60
CA LEU A 761 1.86 24.94 17.28
C LEU A 761 2.54 24.34 18.52
N ARG A 762 3.84 24.01 18.44
CA ARG A 762 4.64 23.58 19.60
C ARG A 762 4.59 24.61 20.72
N LYS A 763 4.87 25.88 20.40
CA LYS A 763 4.83 26.95 21.40
C LYS A 763 3.43 27.15 22.00
N PHE A 764 2.37 26.91 21.23
CA PHE A 764 1.00 26.93 21.74
C PHE A 764 0.73 25.77 22.72
N GLY A 765 1.19 24.55 22.40
CA GLY A 765 1.14 23.40 23.30
C GLY A 765 1.96 23.60 24.58
N ASP A 766 3.17 24.16 24.46
CA ASP A 766 4.01 24.52 25.63
C ASP A 766 3.27 25.49 26.56
N LEU A 767 2.63 26.52 26.00
CA LEU A 767 1.87 27.50 26.77
C LEU A 767 0.71 26.86 27.56
N LEU A 768 0.00 25.91 26.94
CA LEU A 768 -1.08 25.17 27.59
C LEU A 768 -0.57 24.29 28.73
N ASN A 769 0.56 23.62 28.55
CA ASN A 769 1.16 22.78 29.58
C ASN A 769 1.78 23.59 30.73
N GLU A 770 2.31 24.77 30.45
CA GLU A 770 2.79 25.68 31.49
C GLU A 770 1.65 26.20 32.37
N HIS A 771 0.52 26.58 31.76
CA HIS A 771 -0.60 27.20 32.48
C HIS A 771 -1.57 26.18 33.10
N PHE A 772 -1.67 24.98 32.53
CA PHE A 772 -2.61 23.94 32.95
C PHE A 772 -1.93 22.57 33.05
N PRO A 773 -0.84 22.42 33.85
CA PRO A 773 -0.01 21.21 33.84
C PRO A 773 -0.82 19.94 34.07
N ASP A 774 -1.70 19.93 35.06
CA ASP A 774 -2.40 18.72 35.47
C ASP A 774 -3.78 18.54 34.80
N THR A 775 -4.23 19.47 33.97
CA THR A 775 -5.57 19.38 33.34
C THR A 775 -5.61 18.33 32.22
N PRO A 776 -6.63 17.47 32.17
CA PRO A 776 -6.96 16.66 30.99
C PRO A 776 -7.03 17.49 29.72
N LYS A 777 -6.25 17.12 28.70
CA LYS A 777 -6.15 17.86 27.44
C LYS A 777 -6.37 16.93 26.25
N MET A 778 -7.11 17.41 25.28
CA MET A 778 -7.28 16.74 24.00
C MET A 778 -7.03 17.68 22.83
N PHE A 779 -6.27 17.22 21.84
CA PHE A 779 -6.19 17.89 20.55
C PHE A 779 -7.47 17.62 19.76
N ARG A 780 -8.15 18.68 19.37
CA ARG A 780 -9.38 18.62 18.59
C ARG A 780 -9.01 18.46 17.12
N ALA A 781 -9.38 17.35 16.50
CA ALA A 781 -9.09 17.08 15.09
C ALA A 781 -9.63 18.18 14.16
N LEU A 782 -8.82 18.65 13.21
CA LEU A 782 -9.23 19.73 12.30
C LEU A 782 -10.38 19.30 11.39
N THR A 783 -11.35 20.20 11.21
CA THR A 783 -12.47 20.03 10.28
C THR A 783 -12.07 20.42 8.87
N LEU A 784 -12.47 19.62 7.88
CA LEU A 784 -12.30 19.95 6.46
C LEU A 784 -13.39 20.92 6.00
N HIS A 785 -13.09 21.73 4.97
CA HIS A 785 -14.05 22.70 4.41
C HIS A 785 -15.04 22.03 3.43
N GLN A 786 -16.19 22.69 3.22
CA GLN A 786 -17.11 22.33 2.14
C GLN A 786 -17.06 23.37 1.01
N LYS A 787 -16.82 22.93 -0.24
CA LYS A 787 -16.99 23.76 -1.46
C LYS A 787 -16.25 25.11 -1.43
N THR A 788 -15.12 25.22 -0.72
CA THR A 788 -14.34 26.47 -0.60
C THR A 788 -13.43 26.76 -1.80
N GLY A 789 -13.23 25.80 -2.71
CA GLY A 789 -12.26 25.90 -3.81
C GLY A 789 -10.80 25.71 -3.36
N SER A 790 -10.51 25.89 -2.07
CA SER A 790 -9.34 25.35 -1.39
C SER A 790 -9.54 23.86 -1.19
N LYS A 791 -8.72 22.97 -1.78
CA LYS A 791 -8.75 21.57 -1.33
C LYS A 791 -8.04 21.46 0.02
N ASP A 792 -8.53 20.58 0.89
CA ASP A 792 -8.14 20.54 2.31
C ASP A 792 -6.81 19.84 2.62
N ILE A 793 -5.96 19.62 1.63
CA ILE A 793 -4.70 18.88 1.82
C ILE A 793 -3.77 19.52 2.86
N MET A 794 -3.76 20.87 2.97
CA MET A 794 -3.06 21.55 4.06
C MET A 794 -3.63 21.22 5.43
N LEU A 795 -4.94 21.22 5.58
CA LEU A 795 -5.58 20.90 6.86
C LEU A 795 -5.30 19.46 7.27
N VAL A 796 -5.29 18.53 6.31
CA VAL A 796 -4.90 17.14 6.58
C VAL A 796 -3.46 17.05 7.07
N GLN A 797 -2.53 17.80 6.47
CA GLN A 797 -1.13 17.83 6.92
C GLN A 797 -0.97 18.50 8.29
N MET A 798 -1.70 19.59 8.54
CA MET A 798 -1.73 20.29 9.82
C MET A 798 -2.30 19.42 10.94
N ASP A 799 -3.42 18.72 10.67
CA ASP A 799 -4.06 17.80 11.59
C ASP A 799 -3.14 16.63 11.97
N ARG A 800 -2.47 16.02 10.98
CA ARG A 800 -1.46 14.98 11.21
C ARG A 800 -0.33 15.45 12.12
N PHE A 801 0.19 16.65 11.89
CA PHE A 801 1.21 17.22 12.76
C PHE A 801 0.66 17.52 14.17
N GLY A 802 -0.54 18.08 14.26
CA GLY A 802 -1.20 18.37 15.53
C GLY A 802 -1.42 17.12 16.39
N ARG A 803 -1.79 16.00 15.77
CA ARG A 803 -1.90 14.68 16.42
C ARG A 803 -0.57 14.16 16.94
N ALA A 804 0.48 14.22 16.12
CA ALA A 804 1.82 13.81 16.53
C ALA A 804 2.33 14.68 17.69
N LEU A 805 2.02 15.98 17.68
CA LEU A 805 2.37 16.89 18.76
C LEU A 805 1.53 16.63 20.02
N ALA A 806 0.26 16.28 19.88
CA ALA A 806 -0.60 15.89 20.99
C ALA A 806 -0.03 14.67 21.72
N GLU A 807 0.30 13.60 21.00
CA GLU A 807 0.97 12.42 21.56
C GLU A 807 2.28 12.78 22.26
N TYR A 808 3.11 13.62 21.63
CA TYR A 808 4.36 14.11 22.23
C TYR A 808 4.16 14.82 23.57
N TYR A 809 3.06 15.55 23.74
CA TYR A 809 2.72 16.24 24.99
C TYR A 809 1.90 15.42 25.97
N GLY A 810 1.53 14.19 25.63
CA GLY A 810 0.60 13.41 26.45
C GLY A 810 -0.84 13.95 26.39
N HIS A 811 -1.25 14.54 25.27
CA HIS A 811 -2.63 14.99 25.04
C HIS A 811 -3.34 13.94 24.19
N GLU A 812 -4.58 13.62 24.56
CA GLU A 812 -5.39 12.67 23.79
C GLU A 812 -6.02 13.32 22.56
N ILE A 813 -6.74 12.55 21.74
CA ILE A 813 -7.34 13.06 20.50
C ILE A 813 -8.85 13.09 20.61
N PHE A 814 -9.45 14.24 20.30
CA PHE A 814 -10.89 14.40 20.14
C PHE A 814 -11.26 14.32 18.65
N GLU A 815 -11.82 13.18 18.23
CA GLU A 815 -11.98 12.79 16.82
C GLU A 815 -13.14 13.42 16.07
N TRP A 816 -13.92 14.31 16.70
CA TRP A 816 -15.15 14.83 16.12
C TRP A 816 -14.96 15.44 14.72
N GLY A 817 -13.94 16.28 14.51
CA GLY A 817 -13.70 16.93 13.23
C GLY A 817 -13.38 15.95 12.09
N ARG A 818 -12.74 14.82 12.41
CA ARG A 818 -12.51 13.72 11.48
C ARG A 818 -13.78 12.91 11.24
N THR A 819 -14.55 12.64 12.30
CA THR A 819 -15.81 11.87 12.24
C THR A 819 -16.83 12.51 11.31
N ILE A 820 -16.92 13.84 11.31
CA ILE A 820 -17.86 14.58 10.46
C ILE A 820 -17.30 14.91 9.06
N SER A 821 -16.12 14.39 8.72
CA SER A 821 -15.51 14.63 7.42
C SER A 821 -16.42 14.10 6.32
N LEU A 822 -16.57 14.87 5.24
CA LEU A 822 -17.43 14.61 4.08
C LEU A 822 -18.95 14.85 4.29
N LEU A 823 -19.40 15.26 5.49
CA LEU A 823 -20.80 15.63 5.75
C LEU A 823 -21.12 17.08 5.40
N GLY A 824 -20.61 17.54 4.26
CA GLY A 824 -20.67 18.95 3.88
C GLY A 824 -22.09 19.52 3.82
N ASP A 825 -23.10 18.72 3.47
CA ASP A 825 -24.49 19.20 3.37
C ASP A 825 -25.11 19.57 4.74
N TRP A 826 -24.45 19.20 5.83
CA TRP A 826 -24.81 19.58 7.21
C TRP A 826 -24.06 20.81 7.71
N TYR A 827 -23.29 21.48 6.84
CA TYR A 827 -22.65 22.75 7.17
C TYR A 827 -23.59 23.91 6.87
N GLU A 828 -23.60 24.92 7.74
CA GLU A 828 -24.40 26.14 7.55
C GLU A 828 -23.74 27.13 6.58
N ASP A 829 -22.42 27.03 6.43
CA ASP A 829 -21.64 27.76 5.45
C ASP A 829 -20.45 26.92 4.97
N ARG A 830 -19.52 27.50 4.22
CA ARG A 830 -18.41 26.74 3.62
C ARG A 830 -17.37 26.23 4.64
N THR A 831 -17.48 26.63 5.90
CA THR A 831 -16.48 26.40 6.95
C THR A 831 -17.09 25.78 8.21
N HIS A 832 -18.28 26.21 8.61
CA HIS A 832 -18.86 25.88 9.90
C HIS A 832 -19.92 24.76 9.78
N PRO A 833 -19.77 23.65 10.52
CA PRO A 833 -20.85 22.70 10.74
C PRO A 833 -22.07 23.41 11.36
N GLY A 834 -23.26 23.11 10.87
CA GLY A 834 -24.51 23.75 11.31
C GLY A 834 -25.03 23.19 12.63
N GLU A 835 -25.96 23.93 13.23
CA GLU A 835 -26.75 23.47 14.38
C GLU A 835 -27.64 22.27 13.98
N GLY A 836 -27.62 21.20 14.78
CA GLY A 836 -28.38 19.98 14.53
C GLY A 836 -27.55 18.71 14.79
N ALA A 837 -27.54 17.78 13.84
CA ALA A 837 -26.91 16.46 13.98
C ALA A 837 -25.42 16.53 14.39
N LEU A 838 -24.65 17.43 13.77
CA LEU A 838 -23.19 17.52 14.01
C LEU A 838 -22.84 18.15 15.36
N SER A 839 -23.58 19.18 15.78
CA SER A 839 -23.44 19.76 17.12
C SER A 839 -23.95 18.79 18.21
N TRP A 840 -24.99 18.01 17.92
CA TRP A 840 -25.49 16.96 18.81
C TRP A 840 -24.45 15.86 19.04
N LEU A 841 -23.80 15.38 17.97
CA LEU A 841 -22.70 14.42 18.08
C LEU A 841 -21.54 14.98 18.90
N TRP A 842 -21.16 16.24 18.68
CA TRP A 842 -20.12 16.90 19.46
C TRP A 842 -20.48 16.91 20.95
N GLY A 843 -21.73 17.24 21.29
CA GLY A 843 -22.26 17.21 22.64
C GLY A 843 -22.17 15.83 23.29
N ASN A 844 -22.47 14.77 22.55
CA ASN A 844 -22.31 13.40 23.06
C ASN A 844 -20.83 13.08 23.36
N MET A 845 -19.93 13.42 22.44
CA MET A 845 -18.49 13.18 22.61
C MET A 845 -17.93 13.98 23.79
N ILE A 846 -18.25 15.27 23.90
CA ILE A 846 -17.67 16.11 24.95
C ILE A 846 -18.12 15.68 26.35
N LEU A 847 -19.38 15.23 26.48
CA LEU A 847 -19.90 14.73 27.75
C LEU A 847 -19.31 13.37 28.12
N GLU A 848 -19.02 12.49 27.14
CA GLU A 848 -18.28 11.23 27.38
C GLU A 848 -16.89 11.50 27.96
N TYR A 849 -16.11 12.36 27.30
CA TYR A 849 -14.76 12.67 27.76
C TYR A 849 -14.76 13.46 29.07
N LEU A 850 -15.77 14.30 29.30
CA LEU A 850 -15.93 15.00 30.57
C LEU A 850 -16.30 14.04 31.70
N ALA A 851 -17.16 13.04 31.45
CA ALA A 851 -17.49 12.00 32.43
C ALA A 851 -16.25 11.21 32.83
N ARG A 852 -15.42 10.84 31.85
CA ARG A 852 -14.13 10.19 32.11
C ARG A 852 -13.16 11.09 32.88
N ALA A 853 -12.98 12.34 32.44
CA ALA A 853 -12.11 13.30 33.12
C ALA A 853 -12.56 13.58 34.57
N ALA A 854 -13.86 13.58 34.80
CA ALA A 854 -14.49 13.79 36.10
C ALA A 854 -14.31 12.60 37.07
N GLY A 855 -13.90 11.43 36.56
CA GLY A 855 -13.91 10.18 37.34
C GLY A 855 -15.33 9.77 37.72
N ALA A 856 -16.25 9.77 36.74
CA ALA A 856 -17.65 9.44 36.99
C ALA A 856 -17.85 8.03 37.60
N GLY A 857 -16.88 7.14 37.41
CA GLY A 857 -16.77 5.82 38.04
C GLY A 857 -17.69 4.76 37.47
N VAL A 858 -17.67 3.57 38.10
CA VAL A 858 -18.48 2.40 37.75
C VAL A 858 -19.99 2.71 37.63
N GLN A 859 -20.51 3.68 38.38
CA GLN A 859 -21.92 4.08 38.33
C GLN A 859 -22.39 4.61 36.96
N VAL A 860 -21.47 5.04 36.09
CA VAL A 860 -21.76 5.53 34.74
C VAL A 860 -21.53 4.46 33.68
N GLY A 861 -20.42 3.73 33.75
CA GLY A 861 -20.03 2.76 32.72
C GLY A 861 -20.31 1.29 33.04
N GLY A 862 -20.78 0.99 34.25
CA GLY A 862 -20.80 -0.36 34.79
C GLY A 862 -19.40 -0.93 35.02
N GLU A 863 -19.33 -2.17 35.51
CA GLU A 863 -18.08 -2.91 35.67
C GLU A 863 -17.41 -3.18 34.31
N GLU A 864 -18.20 -3.23 33.23
CA GLU A 864 -17.71 -3.56 31.88
C GLU A 864 -16.86 -2.44 31.27
N ARG A 865 -17.09 -1.17 31.63
CA ARG A 865 -16.26 -0.02 31.22
C ARG A 865 -15.25 0.39 32.28
N TYR A 866 -14.99 -0.46 33.27
CA TYR A 866 -13.89 -0.23 34.20
C TYR A 866 -12.54 -0.53 33.52
N PRO A 867 -11.49 0.31 33.66
CA PRO A 867 -11.41 1.53 34.47
C PRO A 867 -11.62 2.83 33.67
N TYR A 868 -12.21 2.81 32.47
CA TYR A 868 -12.35 3.98 31.59
C TYR A 868 -12.93 5.21 32.29
N PHE A 869 -13.94 5.05 33.14
CA PHE A 869 -14.56 6.15 33.87
C PHE A 869 -13.99 6.41 35.28
N GLU A 870 -12.95 5.70 35.73
CA GLU A 870 -12.35 5.90 37.07
C GLU A 870 -11.53 7.19 37.18
N GLY A 871 -11.29 7.86 36.06
CA GLY A 871 -10.56 9.11 35.98
C GLY A 871 -9.73 9.18 34.72
N TRP A 872 -9.20 10.36 34.44
CA TRP A 872 -8.38 10.58 33.25
C TRP A 872 -7.19 9.62 33.17
N ASP A 873 -6.41 9.55 34.25
CA ASP A 873 -5.14 8.81 34.34
C ASP A 873 -5.31 7.30 34.25
N ALA A 874 -6.52 6.77 34.54
CA ALA A 874 -6.77 5.34 34.64
C ALA A 874 -6.51 4.57 33.32
N CYS A 875 -6.82 5.20 32.20
CA CYS A 875 -6.64 4.69 30.83
C CYS A 875 -5.79 5.62 29.95
N HIS A 876 -5.14 6.61 30.54
CA HIS A 876 -4.46 7.65 29.78
C HIS A 876 -3.34 7.07 28.91
N GLU A 877 -2.45 6.23 29.49
CA GLU A 877 -1.34 5.63 28.75
C GLU A 877 -1.81 4.78 27.56
N ASP A 878 -2.94 4.08 27.67
CA ASP A 878 -3.53 3.28 26.59
C ASP A 878 -4.09 4.14 25.45
N LEU A 879 -4.47 5.38 25.75
CA LEU A 879 -5.15 6.30 24.83
C LEU A 879 -4.22 7.39 24.27
N LEU A 880 -2.96 7.47 24.70
CA LEU A 880 -2.00 8.45 24.20
C LEU A 880 -1.62 8.24 22.73
N GLY A 881 -1.55 6.99 22.27
CA GLY A 881 -1.12 6.70 20.91
C GLY A 881 -2.09 7.32 19.92
N TRP A 882 -1.64 8.21 19.02
CA TRP A 882 -2.53 8.92 18.09
C TRP A 882 -3.24 8.01 17.07
N GLY A 883 -2.78 6.76 16.92
CA GLY A 883 -3.47 5.69 16.20
C GLY A 883 -3.48 5.85 14.67
N GLY A 884 -2.49 6.56 14.11
CA GLY A 884 -2.40 6.97 12.71
C GLY A 884 -3.14 6.12 11.69
N ARG A 885 -4.38 6.54 11.40
CA ARG A 885 -5.17 6.11 10.23
C ARG A 885 -5.15 7.20 9.18
#